data_AF-A0A1V6LTP0-F1
#
_entry.id   AF-A0A1V6LTP0-F1
#
_cell.length_a   1.000
_cell.length_b   1.000
_cell.length_c   1.000
_cell.angle_alpha   90.00
_cell.angle_beta   90.00
_cell.angle_gamma   90.00
#
_symmetry.space_group_name_H-M   'P 1'
#
loop_
_entity.id
_entity.type
_entity.pdbx_description
1 polymer ?
#
loop_
_entity_poly.entity_id
_entity_poly.type
_entity_poly.pdbx_seq_one_letter_code
_entity_poly.pdbx_strand_id
1 'polypeptide(L)'
;MKKLILTITTIVFLVVSCTNKRKGEPKVLVFSKTEGFVHSSIPAGITAIQKLGKENGFAVDTTKNAELFTDEYLEQFSAIVFLSTTGNILDATQEAAFERYIQAGGGFVGVHAATDTEYDWGWYKKLVGGQFLSHPSGTPQADFHIKNTNHPATEFFTDSIWSRTDELYNFKNLNPDVTVLMTVDERTYEGGANGENHPMSWYHNYDGGRAFYTAAGHTDESFSEELFLKHLLGGIQYAIGENLNLDYTLAKTQYPPEQDRFSKVVLSRGQFYEPTEMTVLPNNDVLIGQRRGEVLLYKDADKSLTEVAKFDVYHKTLETPGVNAEEGLMGLQKDPNFEQNNWVYVYYAPTGDKWVNRLSRFKFVANVFDLESEQIILEVDSQREICCHTGGSIAFGPDNLLYLSTGDNSTPFNEDGAKYVNSGYAPLNDIPGKEQYDARRTSANTNDLRGKILRIKVNEDGSYSIPKGNLFPEGTAKTRPEIYTMGHRNPYRISVDPKNGYLYWGDVGPDARADSLSTRGPKGYDEMNQARKPGNFGWPLFIGNNFAYREYDYTTGTSGEFFNPEEPINQSKNNTGLTKLPPAQAAYMYYPYADTPDFPQVASGGRNAMAGPTYYSDLYPNGGGLPGYYDGKVLIYDWMRNWMMALTLFEDGTPNKVEPFGSEIKLSNLIDMEMSPDGRVYLLEYGSGWFSANPDSGLSYIDFNGGNRPPVIDNMIVDKNSGSTPLTVTATVTAHDREADAISYKWDFGDGNTKETNAPTVTYAYKDSGAYKLMVTAIDANGEAVTSDALDVIAGNERPKVAITIEGANSSFYIPGKPFTYEVKVDDPDGAVDQENIYVSLDYRVGMDQANDNLGHQQVSGAVMGKALTTSLDCKSCHKEKEKSIGPSYLEVAQKYDGQRRAANYLMSRIIGGGSGVWGEVTMPAHPNLSEAEASQIVMYIQSLTGGENKKKSLPLKGNINPENRTGGEALVLTASYTDRGTAQALPLTGSKTIILNSNTVGFSENTETENLQYMQFNGMELLLMNNTSGYLKLPQVDLNGLSTAMIMAGWQEAPVIPFTFKMHLGSTNGTVVGTGKYEPSMGKGQGTAIVIPINYDQEKGVEDLYITYKAEGSELGTMALLNVQFN
;
A
#
# COMPACT_ATOMS: atom_id res chain seq x y z
N MET A 1 73.05 -12.11 31.59
CA MET A 1 72.37 -13.02 30.63
C MET A 1 70.97 -13.47 31.05
N LYS A 2 70.66 -13.77 32.32
CA LYS A 2 69.29 -14.17 32.73
C LYS A 2 68.22 -13.06 32.72
N LYS A 3 68.59 -11.78 32.80
CA LYS A 3 67.64 -10.65 32.68
C LYS A 3 67.33 -10.21 31.24
N LEU A 4 68.15 -10.61 30.25
CA LEU A 4 67.91 -10.25 28.84
C LEU A 4 66.97 -11.25 28.15
N ILE A 5 67.00 -12.52 28.59
CA ILE A 5 66.11 -13.55 28.06
C ILE A 5 64.69 -13.35 28.58
N LEU A 6 64.50 -12.96 29.85
CA LEU A 6 63.16 -12.74 30.40
C LEU A 6 62.43 -11.55 29.75
N THR A 7 63.15 -10.46 29.42
CA THR A 7 62.54 -9.29 28.74
C THR A 7 62.21 -9.57 27.27
N ILE A 8 62.97 -10.44 26.59
CA ILE A 8 62.66 -10.85 25.21
C ILE A 8 61.49 -11.85 25.18
N THR A 9 61.33 -12.70 26.20
CA THR A 9 60.15 -13.60 26.27
C THR A 9 58.86 -12.85 26.61
N THR A 10 58.90 -11.77 27.41
CA THR A 10 57.72 -10.94 27.68
C THR A 10 57.33 -10.05 26.48
N ILE A 11 58.28 -9.60 25.66
CA ILE A 11 57.99 -8.84 24.43
C ILE A 11 57.46 -9.75 23.31
N VAL A 12 57.91 -11.00 23.22
CA VAL A 12 57.35 -11.97 22.25
C VAL A 12 55.95 -12.46 22.64
N PHE A 13 55.59 -12.46 23.93
CA PHE A 13 54.22 -12.73 24.38
C PHE A 13 53.27 -11.52 24.29
N LEU A 14 53.78 -10.30 24.06
CA LEU A 14 52.98 -9.08 23.84
C LEU A 14 52.72 -8.78 22.35
N VAL A 15 53.32 -9.54 21.43
CA VAL A 15 53.14 -9.39 19.96
C VAL A 15 52.34 -10.54 19.34
N VAL A 16 51.92 -11.53 20.13
CA VAL A 16 50.78 -12.40 19.79
C VAL A 16 49.50 -11.70 20.28
N SER A 17 49.26 -10.50 19.77
CA SER A 17 47.90 -9.97 19.74
C SER A 17 47.16 -10.88 18.77
N CYS A 18 46.21 -11.65 19.29
CA CYS A 18 45.35 -12.55 18.54
C CYS A 18 44.90 -11.86 17.25
N THR A 19 45.38 -12.33 16.10
CA THR A 19 44.87 -11.86 14.82
C THR A 19 43.40 -12.30 14.75
N ASN A 20 42.46 -11.35 14.77
CA ASN A 20 41.02 -11.63 14.65
C ASN A 20 40.64 -12.04 13.21
N LYS A 21 41.52 -12.78 12.52
CA LYS A 21 41.35 -13.21 11.15
C LYS A 21 40.50 -14.48 11.12
N ARG A 22 39.49 -14.50 10.25
CA ARG A 22 38.63 -15.66 10.03
C ARG A 22 39.47 -16.84 9.51
N LYS A 23 39.17 -18.04 10.00
CA LYS A 23 39.83 -19.28 9.55
C LYS A 23 39.30 -19.69 8.19
N GLY A 24 40.19 -20.10 7.29
CA GLY A 24 39.84 -20.57 5.95
C GLY A 24 39.85 -19.46 4.89
N GLU A 25 39.40 -19.82 3.70
CA GLU A 25 39.23 -18.87 2.59
C GLU A 25 38.07 -17.91 2.90
N PRO A 26 38.15 -16.62 2.50
CA PRO A 26 37.02 -15.70 2.58
C PRO A 26 35.80 -16.29 1.85
N LYS A 27 34.59 -16.02 2.35
CA LYS A 27 33.34 -16.37 1.65
C LYS A 27 32.64 -15.10 1.18
N VAL A 28 32.10 -15.13 -0.04
CA VAL A 28 31.32 -14.05 -0.62
C VAL A 28 29.91 -14.56 -0.90
N LEU A 29 28.89 -13.82 -0.48
CA LEU A 29 27.49 -14.12 -0.82
C LEU A 29 27.08 -13.26 -2.02
N VAL A 30 26.62 -13.87 -3.11
CA VAL A 30 26.00 -13.16 -4.23
C VAL A 30 24.48 -13.21 -4.07
N PHE A 31 23.90 -12.05 -3.79
CA PHE A 31 22.47 -11.84 -3.66
C PHE A 31 21.91 -11.19 -4.93
N SER A 32 20.84 -11.74 -5.48
CA SER A 32 20.28 -11.35 -6.79
C SER A 32 18.74 -11.38 -6.83
N LYS A 33 18.11 -11.04 -5.70
CA LYS A 33 16.66 -10.85 -5.63
C LYS A 33 16.26 -9.53 -6.32
N THR A 34 15.14 -9.54 -7.03
CA THR A 34 14.61 -8.42 -7.80
C THR A 34 13.10 -8.40 -7.63
N GLU A 35 12.55 -7.27 -7.16
CA GLU A 35 11.11 -6.99 -7.15
C GLU A 35 10.72 -5.98 -8.25
N GLY A 36 11.71 -5.47 -9.00
CA GLY A 36 11.55 -4.63 -10.17
C GLY A 36 12.00 -5.32 -11.46
N PHE A 37 12.79 -4.61 -12.27
CA PHE A 37 13.34 -5.16 -13.52
C PHE A 37 14.32 -6.31 -13.26
N VAL A 38 14.25 -7.36 -14.07
CA VAL A 38 15.13 -8.54 -13.98
C VAL A 38 16.15 -8.50 -15.11
N HIS A 39 17.41 -8.23 -14.79
CA HIS A 39 18.49 -8.16 -15.79
C HIS A 39 18.90 -9.55 -16.29
N SER A 40 19.05 -9.69 -17.62
CA SER A 40 19.49 -10.95 -18.25
C SER A 40 20.91 -11.36 -17.87
N SER A 41 21.73 -10.41 -17.42
CA SER A 41 23.14 -10.59 -17.10
C SER A 41 23.40 -11.21 -15.74
N ILE A 42 22.38 -11.33 -14.87
CA ILE A 42 22.52 -11.93 -13.54
C ILE A 42 23.17 -13.33 -13.58
N PRO A 43 22.73 -14.29 -14.44
CA PRO A 43 23.37 -15.61 -14.54
C PRO A 43 24.83 -15.54 -15.03
N ALA A 44 25.14 -14.64 -15.96
CA ALA A 44 26.50 -14.42 -16.45
C ALA A 44 27.39 -13.85 -15.32
N GLY A 45 26.87 -12.89 -14.54
CA GLY A 45 27.56 -12.31 -13.40
C GLY A 45 27.82 -13.29 -12.26
N ILE A 46 26.84 -14.14 -11.92
CA ILE A 46 27.03 -15.23 -10.95
C ILE A 46 28.17 -16.15 -11.41
N THR A 47 28.14 -16.58 -12.67
CA THR A 47 29.15 -17.47 -13.25
C THR A 47 30.54 -16.84 -13.22
N ALA A 48 30.64 -15.56 -13.57
CA ALA A 48 31.89 -14.81 -13.55
C ALA A 48 32.45 -14.65 -12.13
N ILE A 49 31.62 -14.29 -11.14
CA ILE A 49 32.06 -14.12 -9.74
C ILE A 49 32.51 -15.47 -9.15
N GLN A 50 31.80 -16.56 -9.43
CA GLN A 50 32.23 -17.90 -9.01
C GLN A 50 33.58 -18.29 -9.61
N LYS A 51 33.80 -17.97 -10.89
CA LYS A 51 35.09 -18.17 -11.55
C LYS A 51 36.19 -17.33 -10.89
N LEU A 52 35.93 -16.04 -10.64
CA LEU A 52 36.86 -15.16 -9.94
C LEU A 52 37.22 -15.68 -8.55
N GLY A 53 36.25 -16.19 -7.79
CA GLY A 53 36.47 -16.80 -6.48
C GLY A 53 37.41 -17.99 -6.54
N LYS A 54 37.14 -18.92 -7.47
CA LYS A 54 37.99 -20.10 -7.69
C LYS A 54 39.42 -19.74 -8.10
N GLU A 55 39.59 -18.68 -8.90
CA GLU A 55 40.90 -18.25 -9.40
C GLU A 55 41.69 -17.41 -8.37
N ASN A 56 41.02 -16.79 -7.41
CA ASN A 56 41.63 -15.81 -6.48
C ASN A 56 41.48 -16.16 -4.99
N GLY A 57 41.04 -17.37 -4.67
CA GLY A 57 41.08 -17.93 -3.31
C GLY A 57 40.00 -17.41 -2.37
N PHE A 58 38.76 -17.26 -2.86
CA PHE A 58 37.57 -17.04 -2.04
C PHE A 58 36.39 -17.91 -2.52
N ALA A 59 35.59 -18.40 -1.57
CA ALA A 59 34.38 -19.17 -1.87
C ALA A 59 33.21 -18.24 -2.22
N VAL A 60 32.29 -18.72 -3.05
CA VAL A 60 31.12 -17.95 -3.49
C VAL A 60 29.86 -18.78 -3.28
N ASP A 61 28.96 -18.29 -2.43
CA ASP A 61 27.61 -18.80 -2.29
C ASP A 61 26.64 -17.85 -2.99
N THR A 62 25.52 -18.35 -3.50
CA THR A 62 24.52 -17.51 -4.18
C THR A 62 23.12 -17.74 -3.61
N THR A 63 22.31 -16.68 -3.57
CA THR A 63 20.91 -16.81 -3.17
C THR A 63 20.04 -15.70 -3.79
N LYS A 64 18.74 -15.99 -3.86
CA LYS A 64 17.67 -15.01 -4.06
C LYS A 64 16.71 -14.97 -2.87
N ASN A 65 16.92 -15.81 -1.87
CA ASN A 65 16.09 -15.88 -0.68
C ASN A 65 16.55 -14.83 0.34
N ALA A 66 15.72 -13.81 0.55
CA ALA A 66 15.95 -12.75 1.53
C ALA A 66 15.80 -13.25 2.99
N GLU A 67 15.09 -14.36 3.23
CA GLU A 67 14.95 -14.97 4.57
C GLU A 67 16.28 -15.41 5.17
N LEU A 68 17.32 -15.55 4.33
CA LEU A 68 18.68 -15.85 4.77
C LEU A 68 19.41 -14.64 5.36
N PHE A 69 18.85 -13.43 5.32
CA PHE A 69 19.43 -12.25 5.97
C PHE A 69 19.17 -12.30 7.48
N THR A 70 19.98 -13.11 8.16
CA THR A 70 20.02 -13.31 9.62
C THR A 70 21.46 -13.16 10.10
N ASP A 71 21.68 -12.78 11.36
CA ASP A 71 23.03 -12.65 11.91
C ASP A 71 23.81 -13.98 11.76
N GLU A 72 23.17 -15.12 12.06
CA GLU A 72 23.75 -16.46 12.00
C GLU A 72 24.15 -16.89 10.58
N TYR A 73 23.39 -16.48 9.57
CA TYR A 73 23.74 -16.81 8.19
C TYR A 73 24.77 -15.85 7.63
N LEU A 74 24.70 -14.56 7.97
CA LEU A 74 25.59 -13.53 7.42
C LEU A 74 26.99 -13.55 8.06
N GLU A 75 27.13 -14.05 9.30
CA GLU A 75 28.42 -14.07 10.02
C GLU A 75 29.53 -14.87 9.33
N GLN A 76 29.20 -15.76 8.40
CA GLN A 76 30.17 -16.56 7.66
C GLN A 76 30.78 -15.83 6.45
N PHE A 77 30.18 -14.72 6.01
CA PHE A 77 30.58 -14.00 4.80
C PHE A 77 31.50 -12.83 5.12
N SER A 78 32.50 -12.62 4.26
CA SER A 78 33.45 -11.50 4.35
C SER A 78 32.94 -10.31 3.55
N ALA A 79 32.21 -10.58 2.47
CA ALA A 79 31.53 -9.59 1.66
C ALA A 79 30.20 -10.14 1.11
N ILE A 80 29.23 -9.26 0.91
CA ILE A 80 27.97 -9.54 0.23
C ILE A 80 27.93 -8.70 -1.04
N VAL A 81 27.64 -9.34 -2.17
CA VAL A 81 27.47 -8.73 -3.48
C VAL A 81 25.98 -8.63 -3.78
N PHE A 82 25.47 -7.41 -3.99
CA PHE A 82 24.16 -7.18 -4.59
C PHE A 82 24.37 -7.08 -6.10
N LEU A 83 24.02 -8.15 -6.81
CA LEU A 83 24.22 -8.28 -8.25
C LEU A 83 22.93 -7.94 -8.99
N SER A 84 22.86 -6.70 -9.49
CA SER A 84 21.71 -6.18 -10.24
C SER A 84 20.36 -6.41 -9.54
N THR A 85 20.33 -6.17 -8.24
CA THR A 85 19.09 -6.17 -7.44
C THR A 85 18.21 -4.99 -7.84
N THR A 86 16.88 -5.09 -7.70
CA THR A 86 15.94 -3.99 -8.03
C THR A 86 14.72 -4.00 -7.11
N GLY A 87 14.17 -2.82 -6.80
CA GLY A 87 13.02 -2.66 -5.91
C GLY A 87 13.35 -2.79 -4.42
N ASN A 88 12.33 -2.95 -3.56
CA ASN A 88 12.50 -3.14 -2.12
C ASN A 88 12.46 -4.65 -1.82
N ILE A 89 13.61 -5.23 -1.49
CA ILE A 89 13.83 -6.68 -1.53
C ILE A 89 14.00 -7.30 -0.14
N LEU A 90 14.26 -6.48 0.88
CA LEU A 90 14.37 -6.84 2.29
C LEU A 90 13.20 -6.27 3.10
N ASP A 91 12.71 -7.04 4.08
CA ASP A 91 11.81 -6.51 5.11
C ASP A 91 12.56 -5.85 6.28
N ALA A 92 11.83 -5.23 7.21
CA ALA A 92 12.45 -4.49 8.32
C ALA A 92 13.37 -5.33 9.22
N THR A 93 13.14 -6.64 9.33
CA THR A 93 13.97 -7.58 10.11
C THR A 93 15.24 -7.92 9.34
N GLN A 94 15.12 -8.18 8.04
CA GLN A 94 16.23 -8.49 7.15
C GLN A 94 17.14 -7.27 6.93
N GLU A 95 16.56 -6.07 6.81
CA GLU A 95 17.27 -4.81 6.82
C GLU A 95 18.10 -4.66 8.10
N ALA A 96 17.50 -4.92 9.27
CA ALA A 96 18.21 -4.86 10.54
C ALA A 96 19.40 -5.83 10.59
N ALA A 97 19.23 -7.08 10.14
CA ALA A 97 20.34 -8.04 10.04
C ALA A 97 21.46 -7.53 9.10
N PHE A 98 21.10 -6.88 7.99
CA PHE A 98 22.09 -6.33 7.07
C PHE A 98 22.84 -5.12 7.64
N GLU A 99 22.16 -4.19 8.34
CA GLU A 99 22.83 -3.10 9.07
C GLU A 99 23.82 -3.65 10.09
N ARG A 100 23.38 -4.64 10.89
CA ARG A 100 24.20 -5.28 11.92
C ARG A 100 25.41 -5.97 11.33
N TYR A 101 25.26 -6.65 10.19
CA TYR A 101 26.38 -7.25 9.44
C TYR A 101 27.42 -6.20 9.02
N ILE A 102 26.99 -5.06 8.48
CA ILE A 102 27.90 -3.97 8.09
C ILE A 102 28.56 -3.35 9.33
N GLN A 103 27.79 -3.11 10.40
CA GLN A 103 28.29 -2.59 11.69
C GLN A 103 29.32 -3.49 12.36
N ALA A 104 29.16 -4.81 12.19
CA ALA A 104 30.10 -5.80 12.68
C ALA A 104 31.39 -5.88 11.84
N GLY A 105 31.51 -5.10 10.76
CA GLY A 105 32.70 -4.99 9.91
C GLY A 105 32.60 -5.71 8.56
N GLY A 106 31.39 -6.14 8.16
CA GLY A 106 31.11 -6.80 6.89
C GLY A 106 31.40 -5.94 5.67
N GLY A 107 31.75 -6.58 4.54
CA GLY A 107 31.94 -5.92 3.25
C GLY A 107 30.67 -5.92 2.39
N PHE A 108 30.48 -4.88 1.59
CA PHE A 108 29.41 -4.72 0.61
C PHE A 108 29.96 -4.40 -0.79
N VAL A 109 29.36 -5.02 -1.81
CA VAL A 109 29.62 -4.74 -3.22
C VAL A 109 28.28 -4.56 -3.93
N GLY A 110 28.01 -3.37 -4.46
CA GLY A 110 26.88 -3.15 -5.36
C GLY A 110 27.33 -3.21 -6.82
N VAL A 111 26.61 -3.96 -7.66
CA VAL A 111 26.86 -4.06 -9.10
C VAL A 111 25.63 -3.61 -9.87
N HIS A 112 25.84 -2.70 -10.83
CA HIS A 112 24.86 -2.16 -11.76
C HIS A 112 23.58 -1.70 -11.06
N ALA A 113 22.51 -2.52 -11.08
CA ALA A 113 21.22 -2.11 -10.56
C ALA A 113 21.10 -2.04 -9.03
N ALA A 114 22.16 -2.33 -8.27
CA ALA A 114 22.15 -2.19 -6.80
C ALA A 114 21.74 -0.78 -6.30
N THR A 115 21.87 0.28 -7.11
CA THR A 115 21.35 1.64 -6.80
C THR A 115 19.87 1.84 -7.11
N ASP A 116 19.24 0.90 -7.82
CA ASP A 116 17.81 0.78 -8.10
C ASP A 116 17.12 -0.13 -7.04
N THR A 117 17.69 -0.20 -5.83
CA THR A 117 17.22 -1.07 -4.74
C THR A 117 16.98 -0.27 -3.46
N GLU A 118 15.98 -0.66 -2.64
CA GLU A 118 15.63 -0.09 -1.33
C GLU A 118 15.40 1.44 -1.35
N TYR A 119 14.40 1.86 -2.13
CA TYR A 119 14.09 3.27 -2.40
C TYR A 119 13.62 4.05 -1.17
N ASP A 120 13.17 3.36 -0.15
CA ASP A 120 12.57 3.88 1.08
C ASP A 120 13.50 3.74 2.30
N TRP A 121 14.65 3.08 2.13
CA TRP A 121 15.63 2.90 3.18
C TRP A 121 16.83 3.83 3.01
N GLY A 122 16.79 4.96 3.72
CA GLY A 122 17.81 6.01 3.66
C GLY A 122 19.21 5.55 4.03
N TRP A 123 19.34 4.60 4.96
CA TRP A 123 20.63 4.05 5.36
C TRP A 123 21.29 3.26 4.22
N TYR A 124 20.52 2.46 3.46
CA TYR A 124 21.02 1.76 2.28
C TYR A 124 21.48 2.72 1.19
N LYS A 125 20.71 3.79 0.90
CA LYS A 125 21.11 4.82 -0.06
C LYS A 125 22.49 5.40 0.26
N LYS A 126 22.78 5.64 1.55
CA LYS A 126 24.08 6.13 2.01
C LYS A 126 25.18 5.06 1.91
N LEU A 127 24.87 3.78 2.16
CA LEU A 127 25.78 2.64 1.99
C LEU A 127 26.16 2.42 0.52
N VAL A 128 25.19 2.31 -0.38
CA VAL A 128 25.47 2.09 -1.81
C VAL A 128 26.08 3.33 -2.46
N GLY A 129 25.77 4.52 -1.93
CA GLY A 129 26.42 5.78 -2.26
C GLY A 129 25.75 6.61 -3.37
N GLY A 130 24.60 6.16 -3.88
CA GLY A 130 23.78 6.87 -4.86
C GLY A 130 22.47 6.14 -5.12
N GLN A 131 21.50 6.82 -5.73
CA GLN A 131 20.20 6.23 -6.08
C GLN A 131 19.93 6.40 -7.56
N PHE A 132 19.39 5.36 -8.19
CA PHE A 132 18.99 5.42 -9.59
C PHE A 132 17.98 6.55 -9.85
N LEU A 133 18.20 7.28 -10.94
CA LEU A 133 17.32 8.35 -11.43
C LEU A 133 16.71 7.98 -12.78
N SER A 134 17.56 7.60 -13.74
CA SER A 134 17.19 7.26 -15.11
C SER A 134 18.38 6.65 -15.84
N HIS A 135 18.22 6.26 -17.12
CA HIS A 135 19.32 5.89 -18.00
C HIS A 135 18.97 6.29 -19.46
N PRO A 136 19.95 6.42 -20.37
CA PRO A 136 19.69 6.64 -21.79
C PRO A 136 19.11 5.37 -22.44
N SER A 137 18.55 5.51 -23.64
CA SER A 137 17.98 4.37 -24.38
C SER A 137 19.07 3.39 -24.81
N GLY A 138 18.90 2.11 -24.44
CA GLY A 138 19.81 1.03 -24.82
C GLY A 138 21.16 1.09 -24.10
N THR A 139 22.17 0.44 -24.69
CA THR A 139 23.53 0.37 -24.15
C THR A 139 24.48 1.18 -25.05
N PRO A 140 24.64 2.50 -24.86
CA PRO A 140 25.57 3.29 -25.66
C PRO A 140 27.03 2.94 -25.32
N GLN A 141 27.93 3.19 -26.27
CA GLN A 141 29.36 3.25 -26.00
C GLN A 141 29.70 4.61 -25.37
N ALA A 142 30.49 4.61 -24.30
CA ALA A 142 30.95 5.84 -23.67
C ALA A 142 32.37 5.70 -23.12
N ASP A 143 33.01 6.85 -22.89
CA ASP A 143 34.36 6.94 -22.34
C ASP A 143 34.32 7.08 -20.81
N PHE A 144 34.89 6.09 -20.10
CA PHE A 144 35.04 6.13 -18.65
C PHE A 144 36.43 6.67 -18.28
N HIS A 145 36.48 7.76 -17.54
CA HIS A 145 37.71 8.38 -17.06
C HIS A 145 38.11 7.79 -15.71
N ILE A 146 39.30 7.19 -15.64
CA ILE A 146 39.86 6.65 -14.40
C ILE A 146 40.40 7.81 -13.55
N LYS A 147 39.80 8.04 -12.38
CA LYS A 147 40.14 9.16 -11.49
C LYS A 147 41.17 8.78 -10.43
N ASN A 148 41.21 7.52 -10.03
CA ASN A 148 42.14 7.00 -9.04
C ASN A 148 42.72 5.67 -9.55
N THR A 149 44.04 5.61 -9.74
CA THR A 149 44.77 4.41 -10.22
C THR A 149 45.47 3.66 -9.10
N ASN A 150 45.21 3.98 -7.82
CA ASN A 150 45.86 3.34 -6.68
C ASN A 150 44.94 2.35 -5.94
N HIS A 151 43.69 2.20 -6.39
CA HIS A 151 42.73 1.29 -5.78
C HIS A 151 42.78 -0.08 -6.49
N PRO A 152 42.62 -1.22 -5.79
CA PRO A 152 42.66 -2.54 -6.42
C PRO A 152 41.69 -2.72 -7.61
N ALA A 153 40.55 -2.05 -7.56
CA ALA A 153 39.56 -2.05 -8.66
C ALA A 153 40.00 -1.26 -9.91
N THR A 154 41.07 -0.48 -9.86
CA THR A 154 41.48 0.40 -10.97
C THR A 154 42.99 0.44 -11.23
N GLU A 155 43.83 -0.13 -10.38
CA GLU A 155 45.29 -0.06 -10.49
C GLU A 155 45.87 -0.78 -11.72
N PHE A 156 45.10 -1.69 -12.31
CA PHE A 156 45.50 -2.42 -13.51
C PHE A 156 45.17 -1.67 -14.81
N PHE A 157 44.45 -0.54 -14.77
CA PHE A 157 44.23 0.27 -15.96
C PHE A 157 45.52 0.99 -16.34
N THR A 158 45.99 0.74 -17.56
CA THR A 158 47.16 1.44 -18.13
C THR A 158 46.79 2.75 -18.81
N ASP A 159 45.58 2.83 -19.35
CA ASP A 159 45.04 4.02 -20.00
C ASP A 159 44.14 4.79 -19.01
N SER A 160 44.13 6.12 -19.13
CA SER A 160 43.26 6.99 -18.31
C SER A 160 41.80 6.97 -18.75
N ILE A 161 41.52 6.38 -19.91
CA ILE A 161 40.20 6.29 -20.53
C ILE A 161 39.94 4.81 -20.85
N TRP A 162 38.78 4.31 -20.42
CA TRP A 162 38.25 3.00 -20.78
C TRP A 162 36.94 3.19 -21.56
N SER A 163 37.01 3.05 -22.88
CA SER A 163 35.85 3.15 -23.77
C SER A 163 35.12 1.80 -23.81
N ARG A 164 33.86 1.78 -23.40
CA ARG A 164 33.06 0.54 -23.36
C ARG A 164 31.57 0.78 -23.56
N THR A 165 30.86 -0.30 -23.86
CA THR A 165 29.40 -0.31 -24.03
C THR A 165 28.74 -0.84 -22.76
N ASP A 166 27.76 -0.13 -22.24
CA ASP A 166 26.97 -0.52 -21.06
C ASP A 166 25.67 0.30 -20.98
N GLU A 167 24.78 0.00 -20.03
CA GLU A 167 23.65 0.87 -19.68
C GLU A 167 24.11 1.91 -18.65
N LEU A 168 24.02 3.20 -18.99
CA LEU A 168 24.65 4.28 -18.22
C LEU A 168 23.67 4.94 -17.26
N TYR A 169 23.69 4.52 -15.99
CA TYR A 169 22.78 5.06 -14.98
C TYR A 169 23.08 6.51 -14.64
N ASN A 170 22.04 7.33 -14.65
CA ASN A 170 22.00 8.63 -14.00
C ASN A 170 21.59 8.46 -12.54
N PHE A 171 22.18 9.27 -11.66
CA PHE A 171 21.99 9.17 -10.22
C PHE A 171 21.37 10.43 -9.60
N LYS A 172 20.55 10.23 -8.56
CA LYS A 172 20.13 11.24 -7.58
C LYS A 172 20.66 10.83 -6.20
N ASN A 173 20.59 11.74 -5.22
CA ASN A 173 20.98 11.48 -3.83
C ASN A 173 22.39 10.88 -3.67
N LEU A 174 23.35 11.35 -4.48
CA LEU A 174 24.74 10.93 -4.41
C LEU A 174 25.32 11.27 -3.03
N ASN A 175 25.94 10.28 -2.39
CA ASN A 175 26.59 10.47 -1.11
C ASN A 175 27.90 11.26 -1.32
N PRO A 176 28.05 12.47 -0.75
CA PRO A 176 29.24 13.29 -0.96
C PRO A 176 30.52 12.71 -0.35
N ASP A 177 30.40 11.73 0.55
CA ASP A 177 31.54 11.12 1.26
C ASP A 177 32.16 9.94 0.49
N VAL A 178 31.64 9.59 -0.70
CA VAL A 178 32.22 8.53 -1.53
C VAL A 178 33.53 8.97 -2.17
N THR A 179 34.48 8.04 -2.31
CA THR A 179 35.68 8.26 -3.12
C THR A 179 35.46 7.72 -4.52
N VAL A 180 35.29 8.63 -5.49
CA VAL A 180 35.05 8.29 -6.90
C VAL A 180 36.30 7.68 -7.53
N LEU A 181 36.12 6.49 -8.12
CA LEU A 181 37.16 5.77 -8.87
C LEU A 181 37.10 6.08 -10.36
N MET A 182 35.89 6.21 -10.90
CA MET A 182 35.63 6.37 -12.32
C MET A 182 34.45 7.30 -12.56
N THR A 183 34.53 8.12 -13.61
CA THR A 183 33.41 8.92 -14.12
C THR A 183 33.16 8.60 -15.59
N VAL A 184 31.96 8.84 -16.12
CA VAL A 184 31.70 8.77 -17.56
C VAL A 184 31.70 10.17 -18.18
N ASP A 185 32.14 10.30 -19.43
CA ASP A 185 32.06 11.54 -20.20
C ASP A 185 30.74 11.64 -20.97
N GLU A 186 29.80 12.45 -20.46
CA GLU A 186 28.50 12.69 -21.09
C GLU A 186 28.58 13.32 -22.50
N ARG A 187 29.75 13.75 -22.97
CA ARG A 187 29.91 14.23 -24.37
C ARG A 187 30.04 13.09 -25.37
N THR A 188 30.23 11.86 -24.89
CA THR A 188 30.46 10.67 -25.73
C THR A 188 29.19 9.87 -26.01
N TYR A 189 28.07 10.22 -25.37
CA TYR A 189 26.76 9.60 -25.56
C TYR A 189 25.63 10.62 -25.33
N GLU A 190 24.38 10.27 -25.67
CA GLU A 190 23.21 11.11 -25.42
C GLU A 190 22.40 10.60 -24.23
N GLY A 191 21.86 11.50 -23.40
CA GLY A 191 20.95 11.16 -22.28
C GLY A 191 21.57 11.15 -20.87
N GLY A 192 22.79 11.67 -20.69
CA GLY A 192 23.37 11.94 -19.37
C GLY A 192 22.65 13.07 -18.63
N ALA A 193 22.57 12.97 -17.30
CA ALA A 193 21.88 13.92 -16.43
C ALA A 193 22.66 14.34 -15.17
N ASN A 194 23.93 13.95 -15.03
CA ASN A 194 24.80 14.25 -13.89
C ASN A 194 25.92 15.27 -14.21
N GLY A 195 26.13 15.61 -15.49
CA GLY A 195 27.07 16.62 -15.94
C GLY A 195 28.54 16.17 -15.94
N GLU A 196 29.47 17.13 -15.84
CA GLU A 196 30.92 16.86 -16.01
C GLU A 196 31.53 15.89 -14.99
N ASN A 197 30.87 15.66 -13.86
CA ASN A 197 31.34 14.81 -12.77
C ASN A 197 30.42 13.60 -12.54
N HIS A 198 29.94 12.96 -13.61
CA HIS A 198 29.07 11.78 -13.55
C HIS A 198 29.82 10.54 -13.01
N PRO A 199 29.65 10.13 -11.74
CA PRO A 199 30.40 9.02 -11.17
C PRO A 199 29.81 7.67 -11.62
N MET A 200 30.67 6.70 -11.91
CA MET A 200 30.27 5.34 -12.34
C MET A 200 30.87 4.22 -11.49
N SER A 201 31.85 4.52 -10.63
CA SER A 201 32.32 3.59 -9.60
C SER A 201 32.95 4.37 -8.46
N TRP A 202 32.74 3.90 -7.23
CA TRP A 202 33.24 4.53 -6.01
C TRP A 202 33.36 3.54 -4.85
N TYR A 203 34.02 3.98 -3.79
CA TYR A 203 34.13 3.23 -2.54
C TYR A 203 34.14 4.15 -1.32
N HIS A 204 33.82 3.61 -0.15
CA HIS A 204 34.05 4.25 1.15
C HIS A 204 33.98 3.22 2.30
N ASN A 205 34.28 3.67 3.51
CA ASN A 205 33.84 2.97 4.71
C ASN A 205 32.50 3.56 5.15
N TYR A 206 31.55 2.71 5.56
CA TYR A 206 30.23 3.16 6.00
C TYR A 206 29.74 2.31 7.16
N ASP A 207 29.34 3.00 8.23
CA ASP A 207 28.77 2.44 9.46
C ASP A 207 29.52 1.23 10.07
N GLY A 208 30.85 1.15 9.89
CA GLY A 208 31.70 0.07 10.40
C GLY A 208 32.24 -0.89 9.32
N GLY A 209 31.57 -0.97 8.17
CA GLY A 209 31.92 -1.83 7.04
C GLY A 209 32.62 -1.11 5.89
N ARG A 210 32.94 -1.88 4.84
CA ARG A 210 33.55 -1.40 3.58
C ARG A 210 32.54 -1.53 2.46
N ALA A 211 32.33 -0.48 1.67
CA ALA A 211 31.40 -0.48 0.55
C ALA A 211 32.12 -0.13 -0.75
N PHE A 212 31.88 -0.92 -1.78
CA PHE A 212 32.29 -0.64 -3.15
C PHE A 212 31.07 -0.72 -4.08
N TYR A 213 31.03 0.16 -5.06
CA TYR A 213 29.98 0.15 -6.08
C TYR A 213 30.57 0.35 -7.49
N THR A 214 29.97 -0.34 -8.46
CA THR A 214 30.18 -0.09 -9.89
C THR A 214 28.84 -0.08 -10.62
N ALA A 215 28.60 0.96 -11.42
CA ALA A 215 27.41 1.12 -12.25
C ALA A 215 27.41 0.21 -13.49
N ALA A 216 28.58 -0.33 -13.84
CA ALA A 216 28.74 -1.21 -14.96
C ALA A 216 28.29 -2.64 -14.64
N GLY A 217 28.04 -3.44 -15.68
CA GLY A 217 27.60 -4.83 -15.56
C GLY A 217 26.16 -5.08 -15.98
N HIS A 218 25.55 -4.20 -16.78
CA HIS A 218 24.23 -4.43 -17.34
C HIS A 218 24.22 -5.62 -18.30
N THR A 219 25.25 -5.72 -19.15
CA THR A 219 25.29 -6.66 -20.28
C THR A 219 25.95 -7.98 -19.91
N ASP A 220 25.55 -9.06 -20.58
CA ASP A 220 26.19 -10.37 -20.47
C ASP A 220 27.68 -10.30 -20.87
N GLU A 221 28.01 -9.50 -21.89
CA GLU A 221 29.37 -9.30 -22.39
C GLU A 221 30.31 -8.73 -21.34
N SER A 222 29.80 -7.86 -20.44
CA SER A 222 30.58 -7.29 -19.33
C SER A 222 31.29 -8.40 -18.54
N PHE A 223 30.56 -9.48 -18.24
CA PHE A 223 31.06 -10.60 -17.44
C PHE A 223 32.00 -11.55 -18.19
N SER A 224 32.37 -11.20 -19.42
CA SER A 224 33.45 -11.84 -20.20
C SER A 224 34.60 -10.88 -20.53
N GLU A 225 34.43 -9.58 -20.30
CA GLU A 225 35.42 -8.55 -20.58
C GLU A 225 36.54 -8.55 -19.53
N GLU A 226 37.80 -8.67 -19.96
CA GLU A 226 38.94 -8.79 -19.06
C GLU A 226 39.10 -7.61 -18.08
N LEU A 227 38.95 -6.37 -18.57
CA LEU A 227 39.11 -5.18 -17.74
C LEU A 227 37.97 -5.04 -16.72
N PHE A 228 36.73 -5.36 -17.09
CA PHE A 228 35.63 -5.36 -16.15
C PHE A 228 35.76 -6.46 -15.09
N LEU A 229 36.19 -7.67 -15.47
CA LEU A 229 36.43 -8.75 -14.51
C LEU A 229 37.52 -8.40 -13.49
N LYS A 230 38.60 -7.72 -13.92
CA LYS A 230 39.62 -7.18 -13.02
C LYS A 230 39.07 -6.08 -12.11
N HIS A 231 38.21 -5.20 -12.63
CA HIS A 231 37.57 -4.13 -11.88
C HIS A 231 36.67 -4.70 -10.77
N LEU A 232 35.79 -5.64 -11.13
CA LEU A 232 34.90 -6.32 -10.22
C LEU A 232 35.68 -7.12 -9.15
N LEU A 233 36.73 -7.85 -9.56
CA LEU A 233 37.59 -8.56 -8.62
C LEU A 233 38.23 -7.62 -7.59
N GLY A 234 38.80 -6.50 -8.03
CA GLY A 234 39.42 -5.53 -7.13
C GLY A 234 38.43 -4.89 -6.16
N GLY A 235 37.18 -4.67 -6.60
CA GLY A 235 36.07 -4.23 -5.73
C GLY A 235 35.70 -5.27 -4.67
N ILE A 236 35.58 -6.55 -5.08
CA ILE A 236 35.31 -7.67 -4.16
C ILE A 236 36.45 -7.83 -3.15
N GLN A 237 37.71 -7.75 -3.59
CA GLN A 237 38.87 -7.85 -2.71
C GLN A 237 38.92 -6.69 -1.71
N TYR A 238 38.59 -5.47 -2.14
CA TYR A 238 38.45 -4.32 -1.24
C TYR A 238 37.38 -4.59 -0.17
N ALA A 239 36.20 -5.07 -0.55
CA ALA A 239 35.13 -5.38 0.40
C ALA A 239 35.51 -6.49 1.40
N ILE A 240 36.16 -7.57 0.93
CA ILE A 240 36.69 -8.66 1.77
C ILE A 240 37.70 -8.11 2.80
N GLY A 241 38.56 -7.17 2.40
CA GLY A 241 39.60 -6.59 3.25
C GLY A 241 40.55 -7.66 3.80
N GLU A 242 40.81 -7.63 5.11
CA GLU A 242 41.73 -8.57 5.78
C GLU A 242 41.09 -9.92 6.14
N ASN A 243 39.82 -10.15 5.78
CA ASN A 243 39.03 -11.32 6.17
C ASN A 243 38.98 -11.52 7.70
N LEU A 244 38.59 -10.46 8.43
CA LEU A 244 38.43 -10.50 9.88
C LEU A 244 37.12 -11.21 10.27
N ASN A 245 37.06 -11.78 11.48
CA ASN A 245 35.79 -12.21 12.05
C ASN A 245 34.94 -10.96 12.32
N LEU A 246 33.64 -11.05 12.05
CA LEU A 246 32.70 -9.99 12.37
C LEU A 246 32.56 -9.85 13.88
N ASP A 247 32.48 -8.61 14.36
CA ASP A 247 32.26 -8.29 15.76
C ASP A 247 30.87 -7.70 15.97
N TYR A 248 29.87 -8.59 16.13
CA TYR A 248 28.48 -8.19 16.37
C TYR A 248 28.27 -7.45 17.70
N THR A 249 29.29 -7.34 18.58
CA THR A 249 29.20 -6.48 19.76
C THR A 249 29.26 -4.99 19.40
N LEU A 250 29.69 -4.65 18.19
CA LEU A 250 29.66 -3.29 17.63
C LEU A 250 28.32 -2.92 17.00
N ALA A 251 27.46 -3.91 16.76
CA ALA A 251 26.16 -3.70 16.15
C ALA A 251 25.24 -2.92 17.10
N LYS A 252 24.74 -1.78 16.62
CA LYS A 252 23.85 -0.86 17.35
C LYS A 252 22.40 -0.97 16.90
N THR A 253 22.15 -1.47 15.68
CA THR A 253 20.81 -1.68 15.17
C THR A 253 20.13 -2.81 15.94
N GLN A 254 18.91 -2.51 16.41
CA GLN A 254 18.04 -3.45 17.09
C GLN A 254 17.08 -4.09 16.07
N TYR A 255 16.65 -5.33 16.33
CA TYR A 255 15.59 -5.95 15.54
C TYR A 255 14.22 -5.31 15.85
N PRO A 256 13.36 -5.14 14.83
CA PRO A 256 11.98 -4.75 15.08
C PRO A 256 11.29 -5.81 15.94
N PRO A 257 10.43 -5.42 16.90
CA PRO A 257 9.56 -6.36 17.58
C PRO A 257 8.54 -6.95 16.60
N GLU A 258 8.15 -8.20 16.84
CA GLU A 258 7.11 -8.86 16.06
C GLU A 258 5.77 -8.13 16.21
N GLN A 259 5.05 -7.94 15.11
CA GLN A 259 3.84 -7.09 15.07
C GLN A 259 2.68 -7.64 15.90
N ASP A 260 2.64 -8.95 16.12
CA ASP A 260 1.63 -9.63 16.94
C ASP A 260 1.88 -9.50 18.46
N ARG A 261 2.96 -8.82 18.87
CA ARG A 261 3.18 -8.40 20.26
C ARG A 261 2.36 -7.19 20.66
N PHE A 262 1.81 -6.46 19.69
CA PHE A 262 0.96 -5.30 19.95
C PHE A 262 -0.50 -5.74 19.98
N SER A 263 -1.19 -5.45 21.07
CA SER A 263 -2.62 -5.67 21.18
C SER A 263 -3.36 -4.39 21.53
N LYS A 264 -4.58 -4.25 21.05
CA LYS A 264 -5.43 -3.10 21.33
C LYS A 264 -6.39 -3.42 22.47
N VAL A 265 -6.21 -2.75 23.60
CA VAL A 265 -7.12 -2.87 24.75
C VAL A 265 -8.17 -1.78 24.67
N VAL A 266 -9.42 -2.19 24.42
CA VAL A 266 -10.56 -1.26 24.31
C VAL A 266 -11.07 -0.87 25.70
N LEU A 267 -11.07 0.44 25.98
CA LEU A 267 -11.53 1.02 27.24
C LEU A 267 -13.00 1.45 27.17
N SER A 268 -13.42 2.01 26.04
CA SER A 268 -14.80 2.42 25.75
C SER A 268 -15.07 2.35 24.26
N ARG A 269 -16.31 2.03 23.85
CA ARG A 269 -16.70 1.94 22.45
C ARG A 269 -18.13 2.40 22.22
N GLY A 270 -18.36 3.14 21.14
CA GLY A 270 -19.67 3.55 20.67
C GLY A 270 -20.34 4.64 21.49
N GLN A 271 -19.59 5.30 22.39
CA GLN A 271 -20.11 6.31 23.32
C GLN A 271 -19.78 7.75 22.90
N PHE A 272 -18.95 7.95 21.86
CA PHE A 272 -18.49 9.27 21.48
C PHE A 272 -19.28 9.86 20.31
N TYR A 273 -19.45 11.17 20.38
CA TYR A 273 -20.10 12.00 19.38
C TYR A 273 -19.15 13.11 18.93
N GLU A 274 -18.43 12.83 17.84
CA GLU A 274 -17.40 13.72 17.25
C GLU A 274 -16.25 14.04 18.24
N PRO A 275 -15.56 13.01 18.77
CA PRO A 275 -14.40 13.26 19.63
C PRO A 275 -13.30 13.98 18.84
N THR A 276 -12.62 14.92 19.49
CA THR A 276 -11.55 15.70 18.87
C THR A 276 -10.20 15.32 19.46
N GLU A 277 -9.89 15.79 20.66
CA GLU A 277 -8.58 15.58 21.31
C GLU A 277 -8.79 15.02 22.73
N MET A 278 -7.82 14.26 23.24
CA MET A 278 -7.81 13.76 24.61
C MET A 278 -6.62 14.29 25.40
N THR A 279 -6.73 14.21 26.73
CA THR A 279 -5.57 14.29 27.62
C THR A 279 -5.60 13.20 28.68
N VAL A 280 -4.53 12.41 28.79
CA VAL A 280 -4.38 11.36 29.82
C VAL A 280 -3.82 11.98 31.10
N LEU A 281 -4.56 11.88 32.21
CA LEU A 281 -4.19 12.41 33.51
C LEU A 281 -3.16 11.50 34.24
N PRO A 282 -2.46 12.01 35.27
CA PRO A 282 -1.43 11.26 36.00
C PRO A 282 -1.88 9.93 36.61
N ASN A 283 -3.18 9.78 36.89
CA ASN A 283 -3.80 8.57 37.40
C ASN A 283 -4.40 7.66 36.31
N ASN A 284 -4.03 7.88 35.04
CA ASN A 284 -4.56 7.20 33.85
C ASN A 284 -6.04 7.45 33.53
N ASP A 285 -6.73 8.33 34.27
CA ASP A 285 -8.02 8.85 33.84
C ASP A 285 -7.82 9.65 32.55
N VAL A 286 -8.84 9.70 31.69
CA VAL A 286 -8.74 10.38 30.39
C VAL A 286 -9.84 11.41 30.28
N LEU A 287 -9.48 12.65 29.94
CA LEU A 287 -10.43 13.67 29.51
C LEU A 287 -10.53 13.62 27.98
N ILE A 288 -11.74 13.62 27.44
CA ILE A 288 -12.02 13.55 26.01
C ILE A 288 -12.86 14.76 25.61
N GLY A 289 -12.33 15.60 24.73
CA GLY A 289 -13.06 16.69 24.11
C GLY A 289 -13.93 16.20 22.96
N GLN A 290 -15.14 16.72 22.84
CA GLN A 290 -16.01 16.48 21.70
C GLN A 290 -16.34 17.80 21.01
N ARG A 291 -16.35 17.80 19.67
CA ARG A 291 -16.51 19.02 18.86
C ARG A 291 -17.75 19.84 19.25
N ARG A 292 -18.82 19.18 19.70
CA ARG A 292 -20.07 19.83 20.13
C ARG A 292 -20.02 20.52 21.50
N GLY A 293 -18.87 20.52 22.15
CA GLY A 293 -18.59 21.27 23.37
C GLY A 293 -18.55 20.42 24.63
N GLU A 294 -18.93 19.15 24.57
CA GLU A 294 -18.83 18.25 25.72
C GLU A 294 -17.37 17.87 26.02
N VAL A 295 -17.05 17.76 27.32
CA VAL A 295 -15.84 17.08 27.80
C VAL A 295 -16.28 15.90 28.65
N LEU A 296 -15.80 14.72 28.28
CA LEU A 296 -16.06 13.47 29.01
C LEU A 296 -14.84 13.10 29.85
N LEU A 297 -15.06 12.47 31.00
CA LEU A 297 -14.06 11.84 31.84
C LEU A 297 -14.25 10.33 31.79
N TYR A 298 -13.24 9.62 31.33
CA TYR A 298 -13.09 8.19 31.53
C TYR A 298 -12.27 7.94 32.80
N LYS A 299 -12.79 7.11 33.70
CA LYS A 299 -12.09 6.72 34.93
C LYS A 299 -11.44 5.37 34.79
N ASP A 300 -10.13 5.29 34.97
CA ASP A 300 -9.41 4.03 34.84
C ASP A 300 -9.78 3.03 35.94
N ALA A 301 -10.04 3.52 37.16
CA ALA A 301 -10.29 2.67 38.32
C ALA A 301 -11.60 1.86 38.26
N ASP A 302 -12.68 2.48 37.75
CA ASP A 302 -14.02 1.85 37.69
C ASP A 302 -14.56 1.70 36.27
N LYS A 303 -13.77 2.12 35.27
CA LYS A 303 -14.08 2.03 33.84
C LYS A 303 -15.34 2.82 33.44
N SER A 304 -15.75 3.81 34.25
CA SER A 304 -16.91 4.66 33.97
C SER A 304 -16.58 5.81 33.01
N LEU A 305 -17.58 6.26 32.27
CA LEU A 305 -17.49 7.41 31.36
C LEU A 305 -18.60 8.41 31.71
N THR A 306 -18.24 9.66 32.02
CA THR A 306 -19.18 10.70 32.46
C THR A 306 -18.91 12.04 31.81
N GLU A 307 -19.93 12.78 31.40
CA GLU A 307 -19.80 14.19 31.01
C GLU A 307 -19.45 15.05 32.23
N VAL A 308 -18.38 15.83 32.13
CA VAL A 308 -17.83 16.67 33.22
C VAL A 308 -17.82 18.16 32.91
N ALA A 309 -18.04 18.53 31.64
CA ALA A 309 -18.24 19.90 31.19
C ALA A 309 -19.02 19.94 29.88
N LYS A 310 -19.68 21.08 29.62
CA LYS A 310 -20.29 21.39 28.33
C LYS A 310 -20.12 22.87 28.00
N PHE A 311 -19.32 23.15 26.98
CA PHE A 311 -19.06 24.49 26.46
C PHE A 311 -20.12 24.88 25.42
N ASP A 312 -20.53 26.16 25.44
CA ASP A 312 -21.39 26.71 24.40
C ASP A 312 -20.55 27.06 23.16
N VAL A 313 -20.69 26.24 22.10
CA VAL A 313 -19.81 26.31 20.93
C VAL A 313 -20.56 26.41 19.61
N TYR A 314 -19.97 27.17 18.70
CA TYR A 314 -20.33 27.17 17.29
C TYR A 314 -19.86 25.85 16.66
N HIS A 315 -20.81 25.04 16.21
CA HIS A 315 -20.56 23.69 15.68
C HIS A 315 -21.32 23.40 14.37
N LYS A 316 -22.01 24.41 13.82
CA LYS A 316 -22.74 24.38 12.55
C LYS A 316 -22.89 25.80 12.00
N THR A 317 -23.02 25.95 10.70
CA THR A 317 -23.38 27.24 10.08
C THR A 317 -24.77 27.69 10.50
N LEU A 318 -24.94 29.01 10.64
CA LEU A 318 -26.21 29.62 11.03
C LEU A 318 -27.00 30.05 9.79
N GLU A 319 -26.31 30.61 8.80
CA GLU A 319 -26.93 31.27 7.65
C GLU A 319 -26.68 30.55 6.32
N THR A 320 -25.65 29.70 6.24
CA THR A 320 -25.23 29.02 5.00
C THR A 320 -25.66 27.55 4.98
N PRO A 321 -26.76 27.18 4.30
CA PRO A 321 -27.27 25.83 4.32
C PRO A 321 -26.34 24.85 3.61
N GLY A 322 -26.19 23.64 4.16
CA GLY A 322 -25.43 22.56 3.52
C GLY A 322 -23.91 22.65 3.67
N VAL A 323 -23.40 23.64 4.41
CA VAL A 323 -21.99 23.74 4.79
C VAL A 323 -21.82 23.19 6.21
N ASN A 324 -20.97 22.18 6.38
CA ASN A 324 -20.62 21.67 7.70
C ASN A 324 -19.52 22.55 8.30
N ALA A 325 -19.68 22.97 9.56
CA ALA A 325 -18.62 23.66 10.30
C ALA A 325 -17.74 22.63 11.00
N GLU A 326 -16.43 22.73 10.85
CA GLU A 326 -15.45 21.90 11.56
C GLU A 326 -15.12 22.46 12.94
N GLU A 327 -15.50 23.70 13.22
CA GLU A 327 -15.27 24.33 14.50
C GLU A 327 -16.18 23.79 15.60
N GLY A 328 -15.79 24.09 16.84
CA GLY A 328 -16.38 23.52 18.04
C GLY A 328 -15.37 23.56 19.17
N LEU A 329 -15.32 22.52 20.01
CA LEU A 329 -14.17 22.24 20.87
C LEU A 329 -13.14 21.43 20.07
N MET A 330 -12.01 22.05 19.75
CA MET A 330 -11.02 21.50 18.83
C MET A 330 -9.82 20.89 19.54
N GLY A 331 -9.41 21.48 20.68
CA GLY A 331 -8.26 21.00 21.42
C GLY A 331 -8.42 20.99 22.92
N LEU A 332 -7.69 20.09 23.56
CA LEU A 332 -7.76 19.77 24.99
C LEU A 332 -6.41 19.23 25.47
N GLN A 333 -5.78 19.89 26.44
CA GLN A 333 -4.50 19.40 26.98
C GLN A 333 -4.31 19.80 28.45
N LYS A 334 -3.86 18.86 29.29
CA LYS A 334 -3.50 19.15 30.68
C LYS A 334 -2.23 20.01 30.75
N ASP A 335 -2.12 20.84 31.78
CA ASP A 335 -0.87 21.54 32.08
C ASP A 335 0.24 20.52 32.45
N PRO A 336 1.51 20.71 32.06
CA PRO A 336 2.59 19.82 32.48
C PRO A 336 2.73 19.66 34.00
N ASN A 337 2.29 20.67 34.78
CA ASN A 337 2.26 20.63 36.25
C ASN A 337 0.84 20.36 36.79
N PHE A 338 0.03 19.60 36.07
CA PHE A 338 -1.38 19.35 36.40
C PHE A 338 -1.57 18.79 37.81
N GLU A 339 -0.70 17.89 38.29
CA GLU A 339 -0.79 17.35 39.66
C GLU A 339 -0.76 18.44 40.75
N GLN A 340 -0.08 19.56 40.47
CA GLN A 340 0.06 20.65 41.43
C GLN A 340 -0.98 21.74 41.19
N ASN A 341 -1.28 22.05 39.93
CA ASN A 341 -2.10 23.22 39.59
C ASN A 341 -3.53 22.88 39.13
N ASN A 342 -3.81 21.66 38.71
CA ASN A 342 -5.11 21.22 38.17
C ASN A 342 -5.61 22.03 36.96
N TRP A 343 -4.72 22.65 36.17
CA TRP A 343 -5.10 23.41 34.98
C TRP A 343 -5.27 22.50 33.75
N VAL A 344 -6.34 22.68 33.01
CA VAL A 344 -6.58 22.06 31.71
C VAL A 344 -6.85 23.16 30.68
N TYR A 345 -6.14 23.12 29.55
CA TYR A 345 -6.28 24.05 28.44
C TYR A 345 -7.31 23.52 27.45
N VAL A 346 -8.13 24.43 26.93
CA VAL A 346 -9.17 24.15 25.95
C VAL A 346 -9.07 25.17 24.82
N TYR A 347 -9.06 24.69 23.58
CA TYR A 347 -9.17 25.53 22.38
C TYR A 347 -10.52 25.29 21.72
N TYR A 348 -11.37 26.31 21.70
CA TYR A 348 -12.77 26.15 21.31
C TYR A 348 -13.32 27.38 20.58
N ALA A 349 -14.45 27.20 19.91
CA ALA A 349 -15.16 28.20 19.13
C ALA A 349 -16.41 28.68 19.89
N PRO A 350 -16.29 29.67 20.81
CA PRO A 350 -17.44 30.16 21.56
C PRO A 350 -18.52 30.74 20.63
N THR A 351 -19.78 30.55 21.00
CA THR A 351 -20.89 31.30 20.40
C THR A 351 -20.87 32.76 20.86
N GLY A 352 -21.29 33.68 19.99
CA GLY A 352 -21.44 35.09 20.33
C GLY A 352 -21.24 36.01 19.12
N ASP A 353 -21.16 37.31 19.39
CA ASP A 353 -21.06 38.34 18.34
C ASP A 353 -19.68 38.39 17.67
N LYS A 354 -18.65 37.82 18.29
CA LYS A 354 -17.29 37.76 17.75
C LYS A 354 -17.02 36.38 17.15
N TRP A 355 -16.50 36.38 15.93
CA TRP A 355 -16.08 35.16 15.26
C TRP A 355 -14.61 34.88 15.56
N VAL A 356 -14.37 34.19 16.68
CA VAL A 356 -13.01 33.86 17.16
C VAL A 356 -12.95 32.41 17.63
N ASN A 357 -11.80 31.77 17.44
CA ASN A 357 -11.42 30.58 18.17
C ASN A 357 -10.57 31.00 19.38
N ARG A 358 -10.87 30.48 20.57
CA ARG A 358 -10.33 30.93 21.84
C ARG A 358 -9.52 29.83 22.52
N LEU A 359 -8.31 30.17 22.93
CA LEU A 359 -7.51 29.39 23.87
C LEU A 359 -7.79 29.88 25.29
N SER A 360 -8.21 28.98 26.17
CA SER A 360 -8.43 29.26 27.59
C SER A 360 -7.95 28.10 28.45
N ARG A 361 -7.87 28.31 29.77
CA ARG A 361 -7.67 27.23 30.73
C ARG A 361 -8.66 27.30 31.89
N PHE A 362 -8.94 26.14 32.46
CA PHE A 362 -9.91 25.93 33.53
C PHE A 362 -9.33 25.00 34.59
N LYS A 363 -9.73 25.18 35.83
CA LYS A 363 -9.42 24.24 36.91
C LYS A 363 -10.30 23.00 36.76
N PHE A 364 -9.67 21.83 36.81
CA PHE A 364 -10.37 20.55 36.89
C PHE A 364 -10.16 19.94 38.29
N VAL A 365 -11.16 20.05 39.15
CA VAL A 365 -11.06 19.66 40.56
C VAL A 365 -12.27 18.79 40.92
N ALA A 366 -12.04 17.77 41.74
CA ALA A 366 -13.09 16.85 42.17
C ALA A 366 -13.86 16.20 40.99
N ASN A 367 -13.15 15.90 39.90
CA ASN A 367 -13.67 15.29 38.67
C ASN A 367 -14.67 16.16 37.87
N VAL A 368 -14.64 17.48 38.04
CA VAL A 368 -15.46 18.43 37.26
C VAL A 368 -14.66 19.67 36.86
N PHE A 369 -15.04 20.32 35.76
CA PHE A 369 -14.51 21.63 35.39
C PHE A 369 -15.15 22.73 36.24
N ASP A 370 -14.33 23.59 36.83
CA ASP A 370 -14.77 24.88 37.37
C ASP A 370 -14.80 25.90 36.22
N LEU A 371 -15.98 26.06 35.60
CA LEU A 371 -16.15 26.98 34.47
C LEU A 371 -15.99 28.46 34.86
N GLU A 372 -16.13 28.82 36.14
CA GLU A 372 -15.91 30.20 36.61
C GLU A 372 -14.41 30.53 36.70
N SER A 373 -13.54 29.52 36.72
CA SER A 373 -12.09 29.69 36.75
C SER A 373 -11.46 30.03 35.38
N GLU A 374 -12.26 30.28 34.35
CA GLU A 374 -11.80 30.57 32.99
C GLU A 374 -10.73 31.67 32.98
N GLN A 375 -9.59 31.35 32.39
CA GLN A 375 -8.58 32.33 32.01
C GLN A 375 -8.43 32.32 30.49
N ILE A 376 -8.88 33.41 29.85
CA ILE A 376 -8.74 33.62 28.40
C ILE A 376 -7.30 34.03 28.11
N ILE A 377 -6.62 33.25 27.28
CA ILE A 377 -5.19 33.42 26.98
C ILE A 377 -5.01 34.11 25.63
N LEU A 378 -5.68 33.62 24.59
CA LEU A 378 -5.52 34.08 23.21
C LEU A 378 -6.81 33.89 22.42
N GLU A 379 -7.17 34.89 21.60
CA GLU A 379 -8.24 34.78 20.60
C GLU A 379 -7.63 34.84 19.19
N VAL A 380 -8.05 33.93 18.32
CA VAL A 380 -7.66 33.85 16.91
C VAL A 380 -8.91 34.13 16.08
N ASP A 381 -8.84 35.14 15.23
CA ASP A 381 -9.95 35.48 14.32
C ASP A 381 -10.31 34.28 13.44
N SER A 382 -11.61 34.08 13.21
CA SER A 382 -12.15 33.01 12.37
C SER A 382 -13.33 33.57 11.58
N GLN A 383 -13.55 33.06 10.39
CA GLN A 383 -14.77 33.32 9.63
C GLN A 383 -15.74 32.16 9.87
N ARG A 384 -16.87 32.46 10.49
CA ARG A 384 -18.03 31.55 10.60
C ARG A 384 -18.83 31.67 9.30
N GLU A 385 -19.60 30.67 8.92
CA GLU A 385 -20.29 30.54 7.61
C GLU A 385 -19.47 29.97 6.45
N ILE A 386 -18.25 29.47 6.71
CA ILE A 386 -17.49 28.67 5.75
C ILE A 386 -17.01 27.38 6.41
N CYS A 387 -16.68 26.39 5.58
CA CYS A 387 -15.77 25.31 5.92
C CYS A 387 -14.44 25.65 5.22
N CYS A 388 -13.25 25.33 5.71
CA CYS A 388 -12.85 24.29 6.66
C CYS A 388 -11.55 24.70 7.37
N HIS A 389 -10.82 23.71 7.91
CA HIS A 389 -9.44 23.79 8.38
C HIS A 389 -9.27 24.61 9.66
N THR A 390 -9.47 23.93 10.77
CA THR A 390 -9.42 24.55 12.09
C THR A 390 -8.06 24.44 12.75
N GLY A 391 -7.27 23.42 12.40
CA GLY A 391 -6.21 22.93 13.28
C GLY A 391 -6.79 22.67 14.68
N GLY A 392 -6.10 23.16 15.70
CA GLY A 392 -6.65 23.35 17.03
C GLY A 392 -6.06 22.45 18.11
N SER A 393 -5.13 21.57 17.75
CA SER A 393 -4.37 20.74 18.68
C SER A 393 -3.44 21.56 19.58
N ILE A 394 -3.35 21.16 20.85
CA ILE A 394 -2.54 21.79 21.89
C ILE A 394 -1.46 20.80 22.36
N ALA A 395 -0.19 21.21 22.28
CA ALA A 395 0.92 20.44 22.80
C ALA A 395 1.82 21.27 23.72
N PHE A 396 2.46 20.62 24.68
CA PHE A 396 3.49 21.23 25.51
C PHE A 396 4.87 20.70 25.12
N GLY A 397 5.81 21.62 24.92
CA GLY A 397 7.22 21.28 24.79
C GLY A 397 8.01 21.48 26.08
N PRO A 398 9.33 21.30 26.03
CA PRO A 398 10.24 21.65 27.11
C PRO A 398 10.02 23.08 27.63
N ASP A 399 10.40 23.32 28.89
CA ASP A 399 10.23 24.59 29.60
C ASP A 399 8.77 25.07 29.73
N ASN A 400 7.79 24.16 29.66
CA ASN A 400 6.35 24.44 29.66
C ASN A 400 5.97 25.52 28.64
N LEU A 401 6.49 25.40 27.42
CA LEU A 401 6.07 26.20 26.28
C LEU A 401 4.83 25.55 25.65
N LEU A 402 3.78 26.34 25.45
CA LEU A 402 2.55 25.90 24.81
C LEU A 402 2.66 26.11 23.31
N TYR A 403 2.35 25.07 22.55
CA TYR A 403 2.20 25.07 21.11
C TYR A 403 0.71 24.94 20.77
N LEU A 404 0.22 25.81 19.89
CA LEU A 404 -1.16 25.79 19.40
C LEU A 404 -1.16 25.79 17.88
N SER A 405 -1.75 24.76 17.29
CA SER A 405 -1.98 24.71 15.85
C SER A 405 -3.25 25.48 15.45
N THR A 406 -3.18 26.19 14.33
CA THR A 406 -4.32 26.91 13.75
C THR A 406 -4.40 26.63 12.26
N GLY A 407 -5.58 26.24 11.78
CA GLY A 407 -5.82 26.06 10.35
C GLY A 407 -6.01 27.38 9.62
N ASP A 408 -5.97 27.34 8.29
CA ASP A 408 -5.96 28.51 7.43
C ASP A 408 -7.31 29.22 7.34
N ASN A 409 -8.40 28.56 7.77
CA ASN A 409 -9.77 29.04 7.70
C ASN A 409 -10.11 29.63 6.31
N SER A 410 -9.72 28.92 5.26
CA SER A 410 -10.05 29.19 3.85
C SER A 410 -10.82 28.02 3.26
N THR A 411 -11.75 28.33 2.34
CA THR A 411 -12.58 27.27 1.74
C THR A 411 -11.81 26.50 0.68
N PRO A 412 -11.84 25.15 0.72
CA PRO A 412 -11.25 24.33 -0.34
C PRO A 412 -12.16 24.23 -1.58
N PHE A 413 -13.45 24.55 -1.42
CA PHE A 413 -14.49 24.32 -2.42
C PHE A 413 -14.53 25.38 -3.52
N ASN A 414 -15.18 25.07 -4.64
CA ASN A 414 -15.39 26.04 -5.69
C ASN A 414 -16.50 27.03 -5.30
N GLU A 415 -16.42 28.22 -5.89
CA GLU A 415 -17.51 29.16 -5.83
C GLU A 415 -18.59 28.82 -6.87
N ASP A 416 -19.82 28.66 -6.41
CA ASP A 416 -20.98 28.44 -7.28
C ASP A 416 -21.15 29.56 -8.31
N GLY A 417 -21.23 29.17 -9.59
CA GLY A 417 -21.46 30.09 -10.70
C GLY A 417 -20.25 30.92 -11.13
N ALA A 418 -19.11 30.82 -10.44
CA ALA A 418 -17.87 31.45 -10.87
C ALA A 418 -17.28 30.73 -12.10
N LYS A 419 -16.74 31.50 -13.04
CA LYS A 419 -16.13 30.94 -14.27
C LYS A 419 -14.79 30.28 -14.00
N TYR A 420 -13.98 30.87 -13.14
CA TYR A 420 -12.65 30.40 -12.77
C TYR A 420 -12.66 30.08 -11.28
N VAL A 421 -12.33 28.84 -10.94
CA VAL A 421 -12.53 28.27 -9.60
C VAL A 421 -11.28 27.55 -9.11
N ASN A 422 -11.28 27.15 -7.83
CA ASN A 422 -10.11 26.54 -7.22
C ASN A 422 -9.78 25.16 -7.79
N SER A 423 -10.78 24.34 -8.12
CA SER A 423 -10.65 22.97 -8.66
C SER A 423 -9.74 22.07 -7.82
N GLY A 424 -9.79 22.23 -6.49
CA GLY A 424 -8.98 21.45 -5.55
C GLY A 424 -7.50 21.82 -5.50
N TYR A 425 -7.04 22.91 -6.12
CA TYR A 425 -5.66 23.41 -5.98
C TYR A 425 -5.55 24.39 -4.79
N ALA A 426 -4.46 25.15 -4.71
CA ALA A 426 -4.32 26.24 -3.76
C ALA A 426 -5.35 27.37 -3.97
N PRO A 427 -6.13 27.76 -2.93
CA PRO A 427 -7.02 28.92 -2.99
C PRO A 427 -6.21 30.22 -3.02
N LEU A 428 -6.24 30.91 -4.17
CA LEU A 428 -5.45 32.13 -4.43
C LEU A 428 -6.31 33.30 -4.96
N ASN A 429 -7.62 33.33 -4.67
CA ASN A 429 -8.54 34.30 -5.27
C ASN A 429 -8.72 35.56 -4.39
N ASP A 430 -7.97 36.63 -4.69
CA ASP A 430 -8.01 37.89 -3.92
C ASP A 430 -8.99 38.95 -4.47
N ILE A 431 -9.99 38.54 -5.26
CA ILE A 431 -11.04 39.45 -5.70
C ILE A 431 -11.79 39.99 -4.46
N PRO A 432 -12.06 41.32 -4.36
CA PRO A 432 -12.79 41.87 -3.23
C PRO A 432 -14.13 41.16 -2.98
N GLY A 433 -14.41 40.78 -1.73
CA GLY A 433 -15.60 40.00 -1.33
C GLY A 433 -15.45 38.49 -1.51
N LYS A 434 -14.26 38.00 -1.90
CA LYS A 434 -13.92 36.57 -2.08
C LYS A 434 -12.82 36.10 -1.13
N GLU A 435 -12.63 36.80 -0.01
CA GLU A 435 -11.52 36.60 0.93
C GLU A 435 -11.39 35.13 1.37
N GLN A 436 -12.51 34.43 1.58
CA GLN A 436 -12.53 33.01 1.95
C GLN A 436 -11.84 32.07 0.95
N TYR A 437 -11.66 32.48 -0.31
CA TYR A 437 -11.00 31.71 -1.38
C TYR A 437 -9.51 32.10 -1.56
N ASP A 438 -8.92 32.83 -0.62
CA ASP A 438 -7.54 33.29 -0.66
C ASP A 438 -6.77 32.91 0.61
N ALA A 439 -6.11 31.75 0.60
CA ALA A 439 -5.30 31.28 1.73
C ALA A 439 -4.04 32.15 1.95
N ARG A 440 -3.68 33.03 1.00
CA ARG A 440 -2.57 33.98 1.20
C ARG A 440 -2.87 35.05 2.24
N ARG A 441 -4.14 35.31 2.54
CA ARG A 441 -4.52 36.25 3.60
C ARG A 441 -4.25 35.71 5.00
N THR A 442 -4.11 34.39 5.14
CA THR A 442 -3.87 33.69 6.41
C THR A 442 -2.52 33.00 6.41
N SER A 443 -2.37 31.82 5.80
CA SER A 443 -1.18 30.97 5.90
C SER A 443 0.12 31.66 5.49
N ALA A 444 0.09 32.39 4.36
CA ALA A 444 1.22 33.18 3.86
C ALA A 444 1.22 34.65 4.34
N ASN A 445 0.43 35.00 5.34
CA ASN A 445 0.40 36.33 5.96
C ASN A 445 1.12 36.28 7.31
N THR A 446 2.18 37.08 7.44
CA THR A 446 3.00 37.13 8.67
C THR A 446 2.33 37.91 9.80
N ASN A 447 1.25 38.63 9.51
CA ASN A 447 0.49 39.42 10.48
C ASN A 447 -0.87 38.78 10.86
N ASP A 448 -1.07 37.50 10.56
CA ASP A 448 -2.29 36.73 10.87
C ASP A 448 -1.92 35.46 11.67
N LEU A 449 -2.78 35.04 12.59
CA LEU A 449 -2.55 33.87 13.45
C LEU A 449 -3.11 32.56 12.87
N ARG A 450 -3.85 32.59 11.76
CA ARG A 450 -4.40 31.41 11.09
C ARG A 450 -3.39 30.80 10.11
N GLY A 451 -3.43 29.48 9.95
CA GLY A 451 -2.48 28.72 9.15
C GLY A 451 -1.07 28.76 9.74
N LYS A 452 -0.97 28.62 11.08
CA LYS A 452 0.25 28.75 11.89
C LYS A 452 0.35 27.64 12.93
N ILE A 453 1.55 27.43 13.45
CA ILE A 453 1.71 26.86 14.79
C ILE A 453 2.34 27.93 15.66
N LEU A 454 1.60 28.33 16.69
CA LEU A 454 1.95 29.38 17.62
C LEU A 454 2.73 28.78 18.79
N ARG A 455 3.65 29.55 19.37
CA ARG A 455 4.39 29.14 20.56
C ARG A 455 4.47 30.27 21.58
N ILE A 456 3.90 30.04 22.76
CA ILE A 456 3.77 31.03 23.82
C ILE A 456 4.15 30.45 25.18
N LYS A 457 4.43 31.32 26.16
CA LYS A 457 4.60 30.95 27.56
C LYS A 457 3.47 31.54 28.38
N VAL A 458 2.56 30.70 28.88
CA VAL A 458 1.41 31.16 29.67
C VAL A 458 1.85 31.46 31.10
N ASN A 459 1.44 32.61 31.61
CA ASN A 459 1.73 33.09 32.96
C ASN A 459 0.61 32.64 33.94
N GLU A 460 0.87 32.72 35.25
CA GLU A 460 -0.10 32.31 36.29
C GLU A 460 -1.42 33.09 36.28
N ASP A 461 -1.41 34.34 35.81
CA ASP A 461 -2.61 35.19 35.70
C ASP A 461 -3.42 34.96 34.42
N GLY A 462 -2.99 34.06 33.55
CA GLY A 462 -3.64 33.77 32.26
C GLY A 462 -3.13 34.65 31.10
N SER A 463 -2.32 35.67 31.37
CA SER A 463 -1.58 36.37 30.32
C SER A 463 -0.50 35.44 29.71
N TYR A 464 0.14 35.85 28.62
CA TYR A 464 1.26 35.11 28.05
C TYR A 464 2.44 36.03 27.71
N SER A 465 3.61 35.43 27.60
CA SER A 465 4.84 36.06 27.12
C SER A 465 5.33 35.37 25.85
N ILE A 466 6.09 36.13 25.03
CA ILE A 466 6.68 35.63 23.80
C ILE A 466 8.04 34.98 24.11
N PRO A 467 8.19 33.66 23.88
CA PRO A 467 9.47 32.99 24.05
C PRO A 467 10.47 33.41 22.97
N LYS A 468 11.76 33.42 23.31
CA LYS A 468 12.84 33.66 22.33
C LYS A 468 12.86 32.55 21.28
N GLY A 469 13.23 32.91 20.05
CA GLY A 469 13.38 31.96 18.95
C GLY A 469 12.07 31.60 18.24
N ASN A 470 11.02 32.40 18.40
CA ASN A 470 9.90 32.41 17.45
C ASN A 470 10.35 33.02 16.11
N LEU A 471 9.58 32.77 15.04
CA LEU A 471 9.96 33.17 13.67
C LEU A 471 10.14 34.69 13.54
N PHE A 472 9.29 35.45 14.23
CA PHE A 472 9.35 36.91 14.24
C PHE A 472 9.64 37.42 15.64
N PRO A 473 10.72 38.21 15.83
CA PRO A 473 10.98 38.88 17.10
C PRO A 473 9.87 39.86 17.48
N GLU A 474 9.62 40.01 18.78
CA GLU A 474 8.68 40.99 19.31
C GLU A 474 9.01 42.41 18.84
N GLY A 475 7.98 43.17 18.45
CA GLY A 475 8.11 44.53 17.89
C GLY A 475 8.44 44.59 16.40
N THR A 476 8.62 43.45 15.72
CA THR A 476 8.82 43.42 14.25
C THR A 476 7.53 43.87 13.55
N ALA A 477 7.60 44.99 12.81
CA ALA A 477 6.44 45.56 12.15
C ALA A 477 5.82 44.60 11.12
N LYS A 478 4.48 44.60 11.03
CA LYS A 478 3.70 43.73 10.13
C LYS A 478 3.89 42.22 10.38
N THR A 479 4.21 41.84 11.61
CA THR A 479 4.34 40.44 11.99
C THR A 479 3.70 40.16 13.34
N ARG A 480 3.34 38.89 13.57
CA ARG A 480 2.87 38.38 14.87
C ARG A 480 3.99 37.59 15.56
N PRO A 481 4.47 38.02 16.74
CA PRO A 481 5.57 37.34 17.42
C PRO A 481 5.19 36.00 18.03
N GLU A 482 3.90 35.65 18.11
CA GLU A 482 3.41 34.34 18.53
C GLU A 482 3.77 33.22 17.55
N ILE A 483 4.04 33.56 16.29
CA ILE A 483 4.28 32.59 15.21
C ILE A 483 5.63 31.88 15.41
N TYR A 484 5.59 30.57 15.65
CA TYR A 484 6.78 29.71 15.60
C TYR A 484 6.99 29.15 14.20
N THR A 485 5.93 28.62 13.59
CA THR A 485 5.94 28.20 12.18
C THR A 485 4.73 28.76 11.44
N MET A 486 4.90 29.03 10.14
CA MET A 486 3.86 29.53 9.26
C MET A 486 3.78 28.75 7.96
N GLY A 487 2.74 29.02 7.17
CA GLY A 487 2.57 28.40 5.86
C GLY A 487 1.95 27.02 5.96
N HIS A 488 0.89 26.87 6.77
CA HIS A 488 0.17 25.61 6.97
C HIS A 488 -1.27 25.71 6.48
N ARG A 489 -1.86 24.60 6.03
CA ARG A 489 -3.26 24.53 5.60
C ARG A 489 -4.15 24.11 6.76
N ASN A 490 -3.98 22.89 7.23
CA ASN A 490 -4.71 22.29 8.35
C ASN A 490 -3.76 21.38 9.17
N PRO A 491 -2.87 21.97 10.01
CA PRO A 491 -2.01 21.21 10.91
C PRO A 491 -2.84 20.62 12.06
N TYR A 492 -3.54 19.51 11.81
CA TYR A 492 -4.66 19.09 12.66
C TYR A 492 -4.22 18.47 13.99
N ARG A 493 -3.16 17.65 13.99
CA ARG A 493 -2.55 17.08 15.20
C ARG A 493 -1.06 17.35 15.24
N ILE A 494 -0.62 17.90 16.36
CA ILE A 494 0.77 18.29 16.59
C ILE A 494 1.34 17.51 17.78
N SER A 495 2.66 17.34 17.75
CA SER A 495 3.40 16.63 18.80
C SER A 495 4.75 17.31 19.01
N VAL A 496 5.22 17.35 20.24
CA VAL A 496 6.53 17.91 20.58
C VAL A 496 7.38 16.83 21.22
N ASP A 497 8.58 16.62 20.68
CA ASP A 497 9.57 15.71 21.25
C ASP A 497 9.91 16.14 22.69
N PRO A 498 9.65 15.31 23.71
CA PRO A 498 9.86 15.69 25.11
C PRO A 498 11.33 15.88 25.47
N LYS A 499 12.28 15.30 24.72
CA LYS A 499 13.72 15.44 24.97
C LYS A 499 14.35 16.54 24.12
N ASN A 500 14.04 16.57 22.83
CA ASN A 500 14.71 17.48 21.89
C ASN A 500 13.94 18.80 21.66
N GLY A 501 12.65 18.86 22.01
CA GLY A 501 11.79 20.01 21.75
C GLY A 501 11.48 20.25 20.27
N TYR A 502 11.71 19.26 19.41
CA TYR A 502 11.34 19.30 17.99
C TYR A 502 9.83 19.15 17.85
N LEU A 503 9.23 19.99 17.01
CA LEU A 503 7.80 19.99 16.73
C LEU A 503 7.52 19.14 15.49
N TYR A 504 6.51 18.28 15.54
CA TYR A 504 6.01 17.45 14.44
C TYR A 504 4.52 17.69 14.22
N TRP A 505 4.08 17.63 12.97
CA TRP A 505 2.65 17.70 12.63
C TRP A 505 2.38 17.03 11.28
N GLY A 506 1.16 16.53 11.13
CA GLY A 506 0.59 16.27 9.82
C GLY A 506 -0.18 17.49 9.33
N ASP A 507 -0.06 17.82 8.04
CA ASP A 507 -0.83 18.89 7.40
C ASP A 507 -1.68 18.30 6.26
N VAL A 508 -3.00 18.50 6.34
CA VAL A 508 -3.95 18.00 5.34
C VAL A 508 -3.95 18.93 4.15
N GLY A 509 -3.55 18.43 2.98
CA GLY A 509 -3.37 19.21 1.76
C GLY A 509 -4.63 19.36 0.91
N PRO A 510 -4.50 19.98 -0.28
CA PRO A 510 -5.63 20.24 -1.17
C PRO A 510 -6.02 19.01 -2.00
N ASP A 511 -7.18 19.06 -2.67
CA ASP A 511 -7.84 17.87 -3.25
C ASP A 511 -7.53 17.58 -4.74
N ALA A 512 -6.69 18.37 -5.39
CA ALA A 512 -6.31 18.18 -6.78
C ALA A 512 -5.69 16.79 -6.99
N ARG A 513 -6.24 15.99 -7.91
CA ARG A 513 -5.82 14.59 -8.14
C ARG A 513 -4.69 14.43 -9.14
N ALA A 514 -4.49 15.41 -9.99
CA ALA A 514 -3.50 15.38 -11.06
C ALA A 514 -2.78 16.72 -11.14
N ASP A 515 -1.55 16.69 -11.63
CA ASP A 515 -0.79 17.90 -11.85
C ASP A 515 -1.41 18.71 -12.99
N SER A 516 -1.40 20.03 -12.85
CA SER A 516 -1.68 20.96 -13.94
C SER A 516 -0.58 22.00 -14.00
N LEU A 517 0.65 21.53 -14.24
CA LEU A 517 1.87 22.37 -14.22
C LEU A 517 1.80 23.52 -15.24
N SER A 518 1.08 23.34 -16.35
CA SER A 518 0.90 24.39 -17.35
C SER A 518 -0.08 25.50 -16.95
N THR A 519 -0.88 25.34 -15.88
CA THR A 519 -1.86 26.37 -15.49
C THR A 519 -1.99 26.61 -13.99
N ARG A 520 -2.04 25.58 -13.14
CA ARG A 520 -2.29 25.73 -11.70
C ARG A 520 -1.08 25.39 -10.85
N GLY A 521 -0.40 24.29 -11.15
CA GLY A 521 0.69 23.74 -10.34
C GLY A 521 0.48 22.25 -10.02
N PRO A 522 1.12 21.75 -8.95
CA PRO A 522 1.09 20.34 -8.60
C PRO A 522 -0.29 19.87 -8.13
N LYS A 523 -0.50 18.55 -8.18
CA LYS A 523 -1.57 17.85 -7.45
C LYS A 523 -1.42 18.07 -5.95
N GLY A 524 -2.47 17.75 -5.18
CA GLY A 524 -2.42 17.87 -3.73
C GLY A 524 -1.59 16.76 -3.08
N TYR A 525 -1.04 17.05 -1.91
CA TYR A 525 -0.30 16.12 -1.04
C TYR A 525 -0.69 16.37 0.40
N ASP A 526 -0.86 15.31 1.19
CA ASP A 526 -0.74 15.46 2.64
C ASP A 526 0.74 15.43 3.02
N GLU A 527 1.09 16.14 4.08
CA GLU A 527 2.47 16.34 4.50
C GLU A 527 2.68 15.87 5.93
N MET A 528 3.83 15.26 6.19
CA MET A 528 4.40 15.13 7.52
C MET A 528 5.56 16.10 7.62
N ASN A 529 5.49 16.98 8.62
CA ASN A 529 6.36 18.13 8.78
C ASN A 529 7.08 18.13 10.13
N GLN A 530 8.25 18.77 10.15
CA GLN A 530 9.09 18.91 11.34
C GLN A 530 9.64 20.34 11.43
N ALA A 531 9.64 20.90 12.62
CA ALA A 531 10.34 22.14 12.94
C ALA A 531 11.33 21.91 14.08
N ARG A 532 12.62 21.87 13.71
CA ARG A 532 13.75 21.94 14.66
C ARG A 532 14.13 23.39 15.00
N LYS A 533 13.67 24.32 14.18
CA LYS A 533 13.84 25.78 14.26
C LYS A 533 12.56 26.43 13.70
N PRO A 534 12.25 27.68 14.07
CA PRO A 534 11.12 28.39 13.48
C PRO A 534 11.28 28.51 11.95
N GLY A 535 10.18 28.52 11.20
CA GLY A 535 10.24 28.45 9.74
C GLY A 535 8.92 28.73 9.01
N ASN A 536 9.03 28.95 7.69
CA ASN A 536 7.91 28.99 6.76
C ASN A 536 7.84 27.66 6.00
N PHE A 537 6.70 26.99 6.00
CA PHE A 537 6.46 25.68 5.38
C PHE A 537 5.62 25.77 4.10
N GLY A 538 5.41 26.99 3.60
CA GLY A 538 5.15 27.22 2.19
C GLY A 538 3.70 27.37 1.76
N TRP A 539 2.71 26.78 2.43
CA TRP A 539 1.30 26.90 2.02
C TRP A 539 0.83 28.37 2.03
N PRO A 540 0.07 28.84 1.01
CA PRO A 540 -0.47 28.11 -0.14
C PRO A 540 0.35 28.23 -1.42
N LEU A 541 1.61 28.68 -1.32
CA LEU A 541 2.47 28.91 -2.48
C LEU A 541 3.19 27.63 -2.92
N PHE A 542 3.41 26.70 -1.98
CA PHE A 542 4.08 25.43 -2.18
C PHE A 542 3.34 24.29 -1.46
N ILE A 543 3.65 23.05 -1.85
CA ILE A 543 3.19 21.81 -1.20
C ILE A 543 4.26 20.70 -1.36
N GLY A 544 4.27 19.72 -0.47
CA GLY A 544 5.18 18.58 -0.47
C GLY A 544 6.65 19.00 -0.38
N ASN A 545 7.46 18.55 -1.34
CA ASN A 545 8.87 18.93 -1.43
C ASN A 545 9.07 20.32 -2.05
N ASN A 546 8.38 21.34 -1.54
CA ASN A 546 8.33 22.69 -2.10
C ASN A 546 7.87 22.74 -3.58
N PHE A 547 6.97 21.84 -4.00
CA PHE A 547 6.38 21.90 -5.33
C PHE A 547 5.57 23.20 -5.46
N ALA A 548 6.01 24.10 -6.36
CA ALA A 548 5.45 25.43 -6.48
C ALA A 548 4.11 25.46 -7.23
N TYR A 549 3.15 26.19 -6.69
CA TYR A 549 1.98 26.64 -7.45
C TYR A 549 2.34 27.80 -8.38
N ARG A 550 1.44 28.09 -9.32
CA ARG A 550 1.54 29.27 -10.19
C ARG A 550 0.65 30.38 -9.68
N GLU A 551 1.07 31.62 -9.93
CA GLU A 551 0.14 32.74 -9.86
C GLU A 551 -1.03 32.48 -10.81
N TYR A 552 -2.25 32.80 -10.37
CA TYR A 552 -3.46 32.58 -11.15
C TYR A 552 -4.42 33.75 -10.98
N ASP A 553 -4.79 34.38 -12.10
CA ASP A 553 -5.75 35.47 -12.12
C ASP A 553 -7.17 34.91 -12.30
N TYR A 554 -7.95 34.92 -11.23
CA TYR A 554 -9.34 34.43 -11.22
C TYR A 554 -10.32 35.35 -11.96
N THR A 555 -9.90 36.53 -12.45
CA THR A 555 -10.75 37.39 -13.31
C THR A 555 -10.63 37.03 -14.79
N THR A 556 -9.43 36.63 -15.23
CA THR A 556 -9.13 36.37 -16.64
C THR A 556 -8.91 34.89 -16.95
N GLY A 557 -8.55 34.08 -15.95
CA GLY A 557 -8.18 32.67 -16.05
C GLY A 557 -6.74 32.44 -16.49
N THR A 558 -5.89 33.47 -16.49
CA THR A 558 -4.50 33.38 -16.94
C THR A 558 -3.54 33.02 -15.80
N SER A 559 -2.52 32.22 -16.12
CA SER A 559 -1.49 31.80 -15.17
C SER A 559 -0.21 32.60 -15.35
N GLY A 560 0.38 33.03 -14.23
CA GLY A 560 1.68 33.70 -14.17
C GLY A 560 2.84 32.72 -13.97
N GLU A 561 3.92 33.20 -13.39
CA GLU A 561 5.11 32.40 -13.08
C GLU A 561 4.86 31.45 -11.89
N PHE A 562 5.75 30.48 -11.72
CA PHE A 562 5.81 29.68 -10.50
C PHE A 562 6.33 30.53 -9.34
N PHE A 563 5.81 30.30 -8.13
CA PHE A 563 6.39 30.90 -6.93
C PHE A 563 7.82 30.37 -6.70
N ASN A 564 8.68 31.20 -6.10
CA ASN A 564 10.07 30.84 -5.80
C ASN A 564 10.20 30.46 -4.30
N PRO A 565 10.57 29.22 -3.94
CA PRO A 565 10.69 28.79 -2.54
C PRO A 565 11.80 29.52 -1.77
N GLU A 566 12.86 29.99 -2.43
CA GLU A 566 13.96 30.74 -1.80
C GLU A 566 13.60 32.21 -1.52
N GLU A 567 12.64 32.74 -2.27
CA GLU A 567 12.14 34.10 -2.11
C GLU A 567 10.63 34.16 -2.35
N PRO A 568 9.80 33.62 -1.43
CA PRO A 568 8.37 33.61 -1.63
C PRO A 568 7.77 35.02 -1.50
N ILE A 569 6.87 35.35 -2.41
CA ILE A 569 6.25 36.68 -2.51
C ILE A 569 4.74 36.57 -2.37
N ASN A 570 4.17 37.24 -1.36
CA ASN A 570 2.72 37.36 -1.15
C ASN A 570 2.21 38.74 -1.58
N GLN A 571 1.70 38.82 -2.82
CA GLN A 571 1.10 40.02 -3.40
C GLN A 571 -0.43 40.06 -3.29
N SER A 572 -1.04 39.18 -2.50
CA SER A 572 -2.50 39.22 -2.30
C SER A 572 -2.93 40.61 -1.82
N LYS A 573 -4.04 41.11 -2.37
CA LYS A 573 -4.69 42.34 -1.88
C LYS A 573 -5.15 42.24 -0.43
N ASN A 574 -5.30 41.02 0.09
CA ASN A 574 -5.70 40.73 1.46
C ASN A 574 -4.50 40.54 2.41
N ASN A 575 -3.26 40.66 1.93
CA ASN A 575 -2.07 40.53 2.77
C ASN A 575 -1.84 41.79 3.62
N THR A 576 -1.92 41.65 4.94
CA THR A 576 -1.60 42.71 5.90
C THR A 576 -0.16 42.66 6.43
N GLY A 577 0.56 41.57 6.11
CA GLY A 577 1.89 41.28 6.60
C GLY A 577 3.01 41.77 5.67
N LEU A 578 4.16 41.10 5.78
CA LEU A 578 5.28 41.22 4.86
C LEU A 578 4.91 40.70 3.46
N THR A 579 5.40 41.38 2.43
CA THR A 579 5.27 40.93 1.03
C THR A 579 6.31 39.87 0.68
N LYS A 580 7.57 40.07 1.10
CA LYS A 580 8.64 39.08 0.97
C LYS A 580 8.66 38.22 2.22
N LEU A 581 8.48 36.91 2.05
CA LEU A 581 8.39 35.95 3.14
C LEU A 581 9.75 35.28 3.41
N PRO A 582 9.94 34.67 4.58
CA PRO A 582 11.06 33.75 4.78
C PRO A 582 11.05 32.60 3.75
N PRO A 583 12.22 32.04 3.39
CA PRO A 583 12.29 30.88 2.50
C PRO A 583 11.42 29.72 2.98
N ALA A 584 10.79 29.02 2.04
CA ALA A 584 9.95 27.86 2.31
C ALA A 584 10.79 26.62 2.61
N GLN A 585 10.44 25.90 3.66
CA GLN A 585 11.00 24.61 4.03
C GLN A 585 10.09 23.49 3.55
N ALA A 586 10.68 22.48 2.93
CA ALA A 586 9.96 21.33 2.42
C ALA A 586 9.47 20.41 3.54
N ALA A 587 8.36 19.72 3.29
CA ALA A 587 7.95 18.58 4.11
C ALA A 587 9.00 17.47 4.02
N TYR A 588 9.29 16.82 5.15
CA TYR A 588 10.25 15.71 5.15
C TYR A 588 9.63 14.43 4.58
N MET A 589 8.30 14.32 4.58
CA MET A 589 7.55 13.23 3.96
C MET A 589 6.20 13.78 3.45
N TYR A 590 5.74 13.29 2.30
CA TYR A 590 4.52 13.78 1.65
C TYR A 590 3.93 12.70 0.74
N TYR A 591 2.61 12.68 0.58
CA TYR A 591 1.97 11.66 -0.25
C TYR A 591 0.66 12.10 -0.92
N PRO A 592 0.44 11.71 -2.20
CA PRO A 592 -0.79 12.00 -2.91
C PRO A 592 -1.88 10.95 -2.60
N TYR A 593 -3.07 11.11 -3.20
CA TYR A 593 -4.14 10.11 -3.13
C TYR A 593 -3.74 8.76 -3.75
N ALA A 594 -2.88 8.80 -4.77
CA ALA A 594 -2.37 7.63 -5.47
C ALA A 594 -1.10 7.08 -4.79
N ASP A 595 -0.67 5.89 -5.20
CA ASP A 595 0.59 5.32 -4.76
C ASP A 595 1.75 6.23 -5.17
N THR A 596 2.78 6.28 -4.33
CA THR A 596 3.98 7.10 -4.58
C THR A 596 5.23 6.25 -4.42
N PRO A 597 6.19 6.32 -5.37
CA PRO A 597 7.46 5.61 -5.24
C PRO A 597 8.38 6.23 -4.18
N ASP A 598 8.13 7.47 -3.75
CA ASP A 598 8.95 8.14 -2.72
C ASP A 598 8.70 7.54 -1.32
N PHE A 599 7.46 7.09 -1.07
CA PHE A 599 7.00 6.56 0.24
C PHE A 599 5.97 5.43 0.00
N PRO A 600 6.37 4.28 -0.55
CA PRO A 600 5.43 3.21 -0.92
C PRO A 600 4.62 2.66 0.27
N GLN A 601 5.14 2.77 1.50
CA GLN A 601 4.50 2.29 2.73
C GLN A 601 3.12 2.87 2.96
N VAL A 602 2.87 4.12 2.52
CA VAL A 602 1.59 4.79 2.79
C VAL A 602 0.46 4.35 1.88
N ALA A 603 0.77 3.60 0.81
CA ALA A 603 -0.16 3.14 -0.21
C ALA A 603 -1.00 4.28 -0.83
N SER A 604 -2.17 3.93 -1.38
CA SER A 604 -3.18 4.85 -1.93
C SER A 604 -4.44 4.84 -1.08
N GLY A 605 -5.28 5.87 -1.25
CA GLY A 605 -6.54 6.03 -0.50
C GLY A 605 -6.80 7.48 -0.14
N GLY A 606 -7.88 7.73 0.63
CA GLY A 606 -8.12 9.03 1.26
C GLY A 606 -6.91 9.50 2.08
N ARG A 607 -6.82 10.78 2.45
CA ARG A 607 -5.66 11.27 3.22
C ARG A 607 -6.09 12.18 4.35
N ASN A 608 -5.45 12.01 5.48
CA ASN A 608 -5.50 12.96 6.58
C ASN A 608 -4.31 12.66 7.51
N ALA A 609 -3.15 13.22 7.16
CA ALA A 609 -1.90 13.08 7.90
C ALA A 609 -1.98 13.68 9.31
N MET A 610 -1.50 12.93 10.31
CA MET A 610 -1.40 13.37 11.70
C MET A 610 -0.10 12.89 12.36
N ALA A 611 0.44 13.71 13.25
CA ALA A 611 1.63 13.34 14.03
C ALA A 611 1.24 12.90 15.44
N GLY A 612 1.79 11.77 15.88
CA GLY A 612 1.71 11.27 17.24
C GLY A 612 3.00 11.54 18.05
N PRO A 613 3.11 10.97 19.25
CA PRO A 613 4.25 11.19 20.15
C PRO A 613 5.56 10.61 19.63
N THR A 614 6.68 11.23 20.01
CA THR A 614 8.02 10.62 19.94
C THR A 614 8.25 9.76 21.18
N TYR A 615 8.71 8.53 21.00
CA TYR A 615 8.86 7.58 22.11
C TYR A 615 10.29 7.54 22.69
N TYR A 616 10.38 7.36 24.01
CA TYR A 616 11.63 7.12 24.72
C TYR A 616 11.37 6.23 25.96
N SER A 617 11.91 5.01 25.94
CA SER A 617 11.70 3.99 26.96
C SER A 617 12.20 4.39 28.35
N ASP A 618 13.27 5.17 28.44
CA ASP A 618 13.83 5.67 29.70
C ASP A 618 12.95 6.69 30.43
N LEU A 619 11.96 7.29 29.76
CA LEU A 619 10.95 8.12 30.40
C LEU A 619 9.90 7.28 31.17
N TYR A 620 9.84 5.97 30.93
CA TYR A 620 8.84 5.06 31.48
C TYR A 620 9.49 3.87 32.21
N PRO A 621 10.29 4.11 33.28
CA PRO A 621 11.07 3.07 33.95
C PRO A 621 10.23 2.04 34.72
N ASN A 622 8.95 2.32 34.96
CA ASN A 622 8.06 1.49 35.77
C ASN A 622 7.27 0.45 34.95
N GLY A 623 7.57 0.29 33.65
CA GLY A 623 6.93 -0.67 32.75
C GLY A 623 5.61 -0.17 32.13
N GLY A 624 5.09 -0.90 31.15
CA GLY A 624 3.90 -0.55 30.36
C GLY A 624 4.21 0.04 28.98
N GLY A 625 5.44 0.53 28.77
CA GLY A 625 5.88 1.14 27.52
C GLY A 625 6.34 0.17 26.43
N LEU A 626 6.56 0.74 25.24
CA LEU A 626 7.16 0.08 24.08
C LEU A 626 8.64 -0.30 24.32
N PRO A 627 9.20 -1.28 23.59
CA PRO A 627 10.61 -1.62 23.71
C PRO A 627 11.51 -0.47 23.22
N GLY A 628 12.78 -0.48 23.67
CA GLY A 628 13.79 0.53 23.31
C GLY A 628 14.08 0.63 21.81
N TYR A 629 13.57 -0.30 21.00
CA TYR A 629 13.57 -0.22 19.54
C TYR A 629 12.91 1.06 19.02
N TYR A 630 11.90 1.58 19.72
CA TYR A 630 11.18 2.81 19.34
C TYR A 630 11.81 4.10 19.89
N ASP A 631 12.94 4.03 20.59
CA ASP A 631 13.58 5.21 21.16
C ASP A 631 13.96 6.22 20.07
N GLY A 632 13.46 7.45 20.21
CA GLY A 632 13.66 8.53 19.25
C GLY A 632 12.82 8.43 17.98
N LYS A 633 12.00 7.39 17.79
CA LYS A 633 11.09 7.27 16.65
C LYS A 633 9.85 8.14 16.85
N VAL A 634 9.39 8.76 15.77
CA VAL A 634 8.14 9.54 15.75
C VAL A 634 7.02 8.61 15.30
N LEU A 635 5.98 8.47 16.11
CA LEU A 635 4.76 7.78 15.68
C LEU A 635 3.95 8.73 14.80
N ILE A 636 3.57 8.27 13.62
CA ILE A 636 2.71 9.01 12.68
C ILE A 636 1.53 8.14 12.29
N TYR A 637 0.41 8.77 11.92
CA TYR A 637 -0.81 8.04 11.55
C TYR A 637 -1.63 8.81 10.53
N ASP A 638 -2.50 8.09 9.82
CA ASP A 638 -3.44 8.69 8.89
C ASP A 638 -4.88 8.29 9.27
N TRP A 639 -5.71 9.32 9.43
CA TRP A 639 -7.09 9.16 9.87
C TRP A 639 -7.99 8.53 8.80
N MET A 640 -7.74 8.76 7.51
CA MET A 640 -8.50 8.16 6.41
C MET A 640 -8.08 6.72 6.15
N ARG A 641 -6.78 6.45 6.12
CA ARG A 641 -6.19 5.17 5.73
C ARG A 641 -6.05 4.17 6.87
N ASN A 642 -6.29 4.59 8.11
CA ASN A 642 -6.30 3.71 9.29
C ASN A 642 -4.99 2.96 9.51
N TRP A 643 -3.85 3.61 9.25
CA TRP A 643 -2.53 3.06 9.57
C TRP A 643 -1.83 3.89 10.64
N MET A 644 -0.92 3.23 11.34
CA MET A 644 0.10 3.83 12.21
C MET A 644 1.46 3.37 11.72
N MET A 645 2.43 4.28 11.73
CA MET A 645 3.82 3.99 11.37
C MET A 645 4.77 4.58 12.40
N ALA A 646 5.92 3.93 12.55
CA ALA A 646 7.07 4.50 13.22
C ALA A 646 8.03 5.07 12.19
N LEU A 647 8.45 6.31 12.39
CA LEU A 647 9.41 7.00 11.55
C LEU A 647 10.74 7.10 12.27
N THR A 648 11.78 6.58 11.63
CA THR A 648 13.17 6.77 12.02
C THR A 648 13.76 7.93 11.21
N LEU A 649 14.32 8.92 11.90
CA LEU A 649 14.99 10.07 11.30
C LEU A 649 16.51 9.98 11.50
N PHE A 650 17.27 10.51 10.54
CA PHE A 650 18.68 10.80 10.76
C PHE A 650 18.85 11.98 11.72
N GLU A 651 20.08 12.19 12.23
CA GLU A 651 20.40 13.31 13.12
C GLU A 651 20.16 14.69 12.47
N ASP A 652 20.22 14.77 11.13
CA ASP A 652 19.89 15.97 10.36
C ASP A 652 18.36 16.21 10.20
N GLY A 653 17.53 15.25 10.60
CA GLY A 653 16.06 15.31 10.53
C GLY A 653 15.47 14.75 9.23
N THR A 654 16.31 14.27 8.30
CA THR A 654 15.82 13.61 7.08
C THR A 654 15.30 12.20 7.36
N PRO A 655 14.27 11.73 6.63
CA PRO A 655 13.72 10.39 6.84
C PRO A 655 14.76 9.31 6.52
N ASN A 656 14.96 8.40 7.47
CA ASN A 656 15.76 7.20 7.27
C ASN A 656 14.87 6.02 6.87
N LYS A 657 13.85 5.72 7.68
CA LYS A 657 13.03 4.53 7.52
C LYS A 657 11.61 4.77 8.03
N VAL A 658 10.64 4.28 7.29
CA VAL A 658 9.22 4.27 7.65
C VAL A 658 8.77 2.82 7.74
N GLU A 659 8.19 2.45 8.87
CA GLU A 659 7.79 1.07 9.14
C GLU A 659 6.40 1.03 9.81
N PRO A 660 5.59 0.00 9.57
CA PRO A 660 4.31 -0.16 10.26
C PRO A 660 4.50 -0.27 11.78
N PHE A 661 3.58 0.33 12.53
CA PHE A 661 3.53 0.24 13.99
C PHE A 661 2.24 -0.44 14.45
N GLY A 662 2.35 -1.66 14.96
CA GLY A 662 1.19 -2.46 15.38
C GLY A 662 0.23 -2.72 14.23
N SER A 663 0.74 -3.19 13.08
CA SER A 663 -0.01 -3.30 11.82
C SER A 663 -1.25 -4.20 11.89
N GLU A 664 -1.33 -5.10 12.88
CA GLU A 664 -2.48 -5.95 13.12
C GLU A 664 -3.61 -5.25 13.89
N ILE A 665 -3.34 -4.08 14.46
CA ILE A 665 -4.32 -3.28 15.19
C ILE A 665 -5.29 -2.62 14.22
N LYS A 666 -6.56 -3.03 14.30
CA LYS A 666 -7.64 -2.42 13.52
C LYS A 666 -8.04 -1.07 14.11
N LEU A 667 -7.95 -0.03 13.29
CA LEU A 667 -8.34 1.33 13.62
C LEU A 667 -9.69 1.72 12.98
N SER A 668 -10.36 2.70 13.57
CA SER A 668 -11.61 3.30 13.10
C SER A 668 -11.50 4.81 13.15
N ASN A 669 -10.79 5.37 12.17
CA ASN A 669 -10.59 6.79 11.99
C ASN A 669 -9.93 7.42 13.23
N LEU A 670 -8.68 7.01 13.50
CA LEU A 670 -7.86 7.45 14.64
C LEU A 670 -7.65 8.97 14.58
N ILE A 671 -8.26 9.71 15.51
CA ILE A 671 -8.29 11.18 15.53
C ILE A 671 -7.23 11.77 16.46
N ASP A 672 -6.81 11.01 17.47
CA ASP A 672 -5.80 11.45 18.42
C ASP A 672 -4.99 10.29 19.02
N MET A 673 -3.74 10.59 19.37
CA MET A 673 -2.79 9.65 19.96
C MET A 673 -1.96 10.36 21.03
N GLU A 674 -1.91 9.80 22.25
CA GLU A 674 -1.15 10.39 23.36
C GLU A 674 -0.40 9.32 24.17
N MET A 675 0.74 9.69 24.74
CA MET A 675 1.43 8.85 25.73
C MET A 675 0.81 9.00 27.11
N SER A 676 0.54 7.88 27.75
CA SER A 676 0.18 7.85 29.17
C SER A 676 1.42 7.93 30.08
N PRO A 677 1.24 8.28 31.37
CA PRO A 677 2.32 8.29 32.36
C PRO A 677 3.07 6.96 32.53
N ASP A 678 2.45 5.82 32.18
CA ASP A 678 3.08 4.50 32.22
C ASP A 678 3.65 4.04 30.87
N GLY A 679 3.68 4.91 29.87
CA GLY A 679 4.33 4.64 28.59
C GLY A 679 3.46 3.91 27.57
N ARG A 680 2.19 3.62 27.88
CA ARG A 680 1.25 3.08 26.89
C ARG A 680 0.79 4.16 25.92
N VAL A 681 0.63 3.78 24.65
CA VAL A 681 0.09 4.66 23.60
C VAL A 681 -1.42 4.59 23.64
N TYR A 682 -2.08 5.68 24.03
CA TYR A 682 -3.54 5.80 24.01
C TYR A 682 -4.01 6.24 22.62
N LEU A 683 -5.17 5.72 22.23
CA LEU A 683 -5.78 5.92 20.92
C LEU A 683 -7.23 6.41 21.11
N LEU A 684 -7.56 7.53 20.47
CA LEU A 684 -8.92 8.06 20.38
C LEU A 684 -9.43 7.93 18.94
N GLU A 685 -10.56 7.25 18.77
CA GLU A 685 -11.14 6.93 17.47
C GLU A 685 -12.42 7.70 17.25
N TYR A 686 -12.49 8.45 16.15
CA TYR A 686 -13.67 9.21 15.75
C TYR A 686 -14.83 8.29 15.36
N GLY A 687 -14.52 7.12 14.80
CA GLY A 687 -15.48 6.22 14.15
C GLY A 687 -15.79 6.65 12.72
N SER A 688 -16.60 5.87 12.00
CA SER A 688 -16.68 6.05 10.55
C SER A 688 -17.58 7.20 10.09
N GLY A 689 -18.68 7.49 10.77
CA GLY A 689 -19.61 8.52 10.32
C GLY A 689 -19.14 9.95 10.63
N TRP A 690 -19.00 10.79 9.61
CA TRP A 690 -18.72 12.23 9.79
C TRP A 690 -19.90 12.92 10.48
N PHE A 691 -19.59 13.83 11.39
CA PHE A 691 -20.56 14.68 12.08
C PHE A 691 -21.67 13.92 12.83
N SER A 692 -21.39 12.69 13.27
CA SER A 692 -22.35 11.81 13.94
C SER A 692 -21.77 11.09 15.15
N ALA A 693 -22.65 10.59 16.01
CA ALA A 693 -22.28 9.60 17.01
C ALA A 693 -22.01 8.27 16.29
N ASN A 694 -20.87 7.66 16.58
CA ASN A 694 -20.41 6.49 15.85
C ASN A 694 -20.33 5.26 16.76
N PRO A 695 -20.94 4.13 16.39
CA PRO A 695 -20.88 2.90 17.19
C PRO A 695 -19.47 2.29 17.23
N ASP A 696 -18.61 2.67 16.28
CA ASP A 696 -17.20 2.29 16.19
C ASP A 696 -16.23 3.37 16.67
N SER A 697 -16.73 4.50 17.20
CA SER A 697 -15.88 5.41 17.99
C SER A 697 -15.35 4.68 19.23
N GLY A 698 -14.17 5.05 19.71
CA GLY A 698 -13.55 4.29 20.78
C GLY A 698 -12.38 4.98 21.47
N LEU A 699 -12.14 4.55 22.71
CA LEU A 699 -10.97 4.89 23.49
C LEU A 699 -10.27 3.57 23.78
N SER A 700 -8.98 3.51 23.52
CA SER A 700 -8.18 2.30 23.72
C SER A 700 -6.73 2.67 24.02
N TYR A 701 -5.93 1.69 24.41
CA TYR A 701 -4.48 1.81 24.43
C TYR A 701 -3.83 0.60 23.75
N ILE A 702 -2.59 0.79 23.31
CA ILE A 702 -1.74 -0.29 22.80
C ILE A 702 -1.02 -0.93 23.98
N ASP A 703 -1.23 -2.22 24.16
CA ASP A 703 -0.50 -3.07 25.08
C ASP A 703 0.59 -3.82 24.32
N PHE A 704 1.80 -3.86 24.88
CA PHE A 704 2.93 -4.57 24.30
C PHE A 704 3.28 -5.79 25.15
N ASN A 705 3.11 -6.99 24.58
CA ASN A 705 3.52 -8.23 25.24
C ASN A 705 4.99 -8.56 24.94
N GLY A 706 5.88 -8.16 25.86
CA GLY A 706 7.28 -8.57 25.86
C GLY A 706 7.56 -9.96 26.47
N GLY A 707 6.52 -10.64 26.98
CA GLY A 707 6.61 -11.96 27.61
C GLY A 707 6.20 -13.12 26.68
N ASN A 708 5.85 -14.24 27.29
CA ASN A 708 5.34 -15.45 26.62
C ASN A 708 3.97 -15.19 25.97
N ARG A 709 3.72 -15.78 24.80
CA ARG A 709 2.48 -15.57 24.03
C ARG A 709 1.72 -16.89 23.87
N PRO A 710 0.38 -16.85 23.78
CA PRO A 710 -0.37 -18.05 23.42
C PRO A 710 0.06 -18.56 22.03
N PRO A 711 -0.07 -19.87 21.77
CA PRO A 711 0.16 -20.42 20.43
C PRO A 711 -0.70 -19.76 19.35
N VAL A 712 -0.33 -19.98 18.09
CA VAL A 712 -1.14 -19.64 16.92
C VAL A 712 -1.81 -20.90 16.39
N ILE A 713 -3.10 -20.83 16.08
CA ILE A 713 -3.78 -21.85 15.26
C ILE A 713 -3.80 -21.33 13.82
N ASP A 714 -3.00 -21.94 12.94
CA ASP A 714 -2.91 -21.58 11.53
C ASP A 714 -4.15 -22.05 10.76
N ASN A 715 -4.61 -23.27 11.05
CA ASN A 715 -5.78 -23.86 10.39
C ASN A 715 -6.31 -25.05 11.20
N MET A 716 -7.60 -25.34 11.04
CA MET A 716 -8.23 -26.58 11.47
C MET A 716 -9.03 -27.16 10.30
N ILE A 717 -8.65 -28.36 9.85
CA ILE A 717 -9.32 -29.07 8.75
C ILE A 717 -10.01 -30.33 9.26
N VAL A 718 -11.08 -30.72 8.56
CA VAL A 718 -11.76 -32.00 8.76
C VAL A 718 -11.84 -32.75 7.43
N ASP A 719 -11.69 -34.06 7.48
CA ASP A 719 -11.83 -34.94 6.30
C ASP A 719 -13.24 -34.89 5.70
N LYS A 720 -14.26 -34.69 6.55
CA LYS A 720 -15.64 -34.40 6.19
C LYS A 720 -16.34 -33.67 7.33
N ASN A 721 -17.21 -32.73 6.99
CA ASN A 721 -17.99 -31.95 7.94
C ASN A 721 -19.49 -32.28 7.90
N SER A 722 -19.89 -33.26 7.08
CA SER A 722 -21.29 -33.72 6.98
C SER A 722 -21.35 -35.19 6.56
N GLY A 723 -22.46 -35.84 6.84
CA GLY A 723 -22.76 -37.20 6.41
C GLY A 723 -23.69 -37.97 7.36
N SER A 724 -24.13 -39.15 6.93
CA SER A 724 -24.98 -40.05 7.71
C SER A 724 -24.37 -40.45 9.06
N THR A 725 -25.21 -40.68 10.07
CA THR A 725 -24.79 -41.18 11.39
C THR A 725 -24.57 -42.70 11.38
N PRO A 726 -23.53 -43.22 12.08
CA PRO A 726 -22.53 -42.47 12.83
C PRO A 726 -21.51 -41.78 11.90
N LEU A 727 -21.36 -40.47 12.05
CA LEU A 727 -20.41 -39.68 11.26
C LEU A 727 -19.06 -39.68 11.97
N THR A 728 -18.08 -40.39 11.42
CA THR A 728 -16.70 -40.35 11.92
C THR A 728 -15.94 -39.23 11.21
N VAL A 729 -15.47 -38.25 11.97
CA VAL A 729 -14.66 -37.13 11.48
C VAL A 729 -13.24 -37.25 12.01
N THR A 730 -12.26 -37.02 11.15
CA THR A 730 -10.86 -36.82 11.52
C THR A 730 -10.53 -35.35 11.34
N ALA A 731 -10.25 -34.69 12.46
CA ALA A 731 -9.86 -33.29 12.50
C ALA A 731 -8.36 -33.18 12.73
N THR A 732 -7.72 -32.29 11.98
CA THR A 732 -6.30 -31.97 12.13
C THR A 732 -6.16 -30.46 12.28
N VAL A 733 -5.40 -30.03 13.29
CA VAL A 733 -5.03 -28.64 13.51
C VAL A 733 -3.57 -28.43 13.13
N THR A 734 -3.28 -27.35 12.44
CA THR A 734 -1.92 -26.83 12.30
C THR A 734 -1.82 -25.66 13.27
N ALA A 735 -0.88 -25.74 14.20
CA ALA A 735 -0.61 -24.70 15.16
C ALA A 735 0.89 -24.65 15.44
N HIS A 736 1.40 -23.46 15.73
CA HIS A 736 2.78 -23.26 16.12
C HIS A 736 2.86 -22.34 17.34
N ASP A 737 3.92 -22.52 18.11
CA ASP A 737 4.23 -21.67 19.24
C ASP A 737 5.30 -20.67 18.80
N ARG A 738 5.14 -19.41 19.21
CA ARG A 738 5.98 -18.31 18.73
C ARG A 738 7.36 -18.30 19.38
N GLU A 739 7.46 -18.85 20.59
CA GLU A 739 8.69 -19.07 21.33
C GLU A 739 9.27 -20.48 21.03
N ALA A 740 8.65 -21.21 20.09
CA ALA A 740 8.95 -22.59 19.72
C ALA A 740 8.79 -23.59 20.88
N ASP A 741 7.93 -23.27 21.86
CA ASP A 741 7.56 -24.18 22.94
C ASP A 741 6.66 -25.34 22.46
N ALA A 742 6.60 -26.40 23.25
CA ALA A 742 5.76 -27.55 22.95
C ALA A 742 4.27 -27.24 23.17
N ILE A 743 3.42 -27.62 22.21
CA ILE A 743 1.97 -27.37 22.25
C ILE A 743 1.22 -28.66 22.62
N SER A 744 0.16 -28.50 23.43
CA SER A 744 -0.87 -29.50 23.69
C SER A 744 -2.24 -29.00 23.21
N TYR A 745 -3.16 -29.92 22.92
CA TYR A 745 -4.45 -29.61 22.32
C TYR A 745 -5.61 -30.16 23.15
N LYS A 746 -6.65 -29.36 23.32
CA LYS A 746 -7.93 -29.75 23.89
C LYS A 746 -9.04 -29.58 22.85
N TRP A 747 -9.59 -30.69 22.38
CA TRP A 747 -10.69 -30.71 21.41
C TRP A 747 -12.02 -30.68 22.14
N ASP A 748 -12.93 -29.82 21.69
CA ASP A 748 -14.34 -29.78 22.09
C ASP A 748 -15.20 -30.19 20.88
N PHE A 749 -15.94 -31.28 21.00
CA PHE A 749 -16.71 -31.84 19.89
C PHE A 749 -18.09 -31.17 19.72
N GLY A 750 -18.47 -30.24 20.59
CA GLY A 750 -19.75 -29.52 20.51
C GLY A 750 -20.97 -30.31 20.99
N ASP A 751 -20.77 -31.53 21.50
CA ASP A 751 -21.80 -32.39 22.10
C ASP A 751 -21.64 -32.52 23.63
N GLY A 752 -20.76 -31.71 24.23
CA GLY A 752 -20.39 -31.74 25.64
C GLY A 752 -19.21 -32.65 25.95
N ASN A 753 -18.71 -33.45 25.00
CA ASN A 753 -17.48 -34.23 25.16
C ASN A 753 -16.25 -33.41 24.75
N THR A 754 -15.15 -33.60 25.47
CA THR A 754 -13.85 -33.01 25.17
C THR A 754 -12.74 -34.06 25.21
N LYS A 755 -11.60 -33.79 24.57
CA LYS A 755 -10.43 -34.67 24.59
C LYS A 755 -9.11 -33.88 24.53
N GLU A 756 -8.22 -34.16 25.46
CA GLU A 756 -6.86 -33.61 25.50
C GLU A 756 -5.85 -34.56 24.84
N THR A 757 -4.88 -34.00 24.11
CA THR A 757 -3.87 -34.75 23.34
C THR A 757 -2.67 -33.85 22.99
N ASN A 758 -1.48 -34.43 22.84
CA ASN A 758 -0.31 -33.74 22.28
C ASN A 758 -0.19 -33.91 20.76
N ALA A 759 -1.04 -34.76 20.17
CA ALA A 759 -1.09 -34.95 18.72
C ALA A 759 -2.01 -33.89 18.10
N PRO A 760 -1.60 -33.24 16.98
CA PRO A 760 -2.42 -32.25 16.26
C PRO A 760 -3.62 -32.86 15.52
N THR A 761 -3.87 -34.16 15.66
CA THR A 761 -4.96 -34.86 14.97
C THR A 761 -5.83 -35.62 15.97
N VAL A 762 -7.15 -35.56 15.77
CA VAL A 762 -8.13 -36.33 16.54
C VAL A 762 -9.17 -36.95 15.61
N THR A 763 -9.63 -38.16 15.95
CA THR A 763 -10.78 -38.81 15.31
C THR A 763 -11.91 -38.93 16.32
N TYR A 764 -13.12 -38.54 15.92
CA TYR A 764 -14.33 -38.59 16.74
C TYR A 764 -15.54 -39.07 15.93
N ALA A 765 -16.45 -39.80 16.57
CA ALA A 765 -17.64 -40.36 15.92
C ALA A 765 -18.93 -39.82 16.54
N TYR A 766 -19.62 -38.97 15.79
CA TYR A 766 -20.95 -38.45 16.15
C TYR A 766 -22.01 -39.51 15.91
N LYS A 767 -22.59 -40.03 16.99
CA LYS A 767 -23.58 -41.13 16.94
C LYS A 767 -25.00 -40.62 16.68
N ASP A 768 -25.32 -39.44 17.21
CA ASP A 768 -26.63 -38.84 17.14
C ASP A 768 -26.65 -37.75 16.06
N SER A 769 -27.79 -37.64 15.36
CA SER A 769 -27.97 -36.60 14.34
C SER A 769 -28.04 -35.22 15.00
N GLY A 770 -27.34 -34.24 14.43
CA GLY A 770 -27.20 -32.92 15.04
C GLY A 770 -26.23 -32.02 14.29
N ALA A 771 -26.32 -30.71 14.56
CA ALA A 771 -25.30 -29.74 14.18
C ALA A 771 -24.41 -29.46 15.40
N TYR A 772 -23.13 -29.80 15.28
CA TYR A 772 -22.13 -29.69 16.33
C TYR A 772 -21.08 -28.64 15.98
N LYS A 773 -20.55 -27.97 17.00
CA LYS A 773 -19.47 -26.99 16.87
C LYS A 773 -18.17 -27.58 17.36
N LEU A 774 -17.36 -28.08 16.43
CA LEU A 774 -16.03 -28.60 16.72
C LEU A 774 -15.06 -27.44 16.92
N MET A 775 -14.31 -27.44 18.02
CA MET A 775 -13.26 -26.46 18.34
C MET A 775 -12.03 -27.16 18.90
N VAL A 776 -10.88 -26.49 18.81
CA VAL A 776 -9.64 -26.92 19.46
C VAL A 776 -9.00 -25.77 20.20
N THR A 777 -8.56 -26.01 21.44
CA THR A 777 -7.72 -25.11 22.21
C THR A 777 -6.28 -25.60 22.15
N ALA A 778 -5.37 -24.80 21.61
CA ALA A 778 -3.93 -25.02 21.65
C ALA A 778 -3.35 -24.35 22.91
N ILE A 779 -2.50 -25.05 23.65
CA ILE A 779 -1.95 -24.64 24.95
C ILE A 779 -0.44 -24.85 24.93
N ASP A 780 0.36 -23.83 25.23
CA ASP A 780 1.81 -23.94 25.30
C ASP A 780 2.32 -24.56 26.63
N ALA A 781 3.65 -24.66 26.75
CA ALA A 781 4.31 -25.20 27.94
C ALA A 781 4.21 -24.28 29.19
N ASN A 782 3.94 -22.99 28.99
CA ASN A 782 3.84 -21.98 30.03
C ASN A 782 2.38 -21.75 30.50
N GLY A 783 1.41 -22.40 29.84
CA GLY A 783 -0.01 -22.40 30.17
C GLY A 783 -0.85 -21.36 29.41
N GLU A 784 -0.27 -20.62 28.46
CA GLU A 784 -1.05 -19.72 27.59
C GLU A 784 -1.79 -20.52 26.52
N ALA A 785 -2.99 -20.07 26.17
CA ALA A 785 -3.88 -20.86 25.33
C ALA A 785 -4.69 -20.02 24.33
N VAL A 786 -4.92 -20.56 23.14
CA VAL A 786 -5.81 -20.01 22.11
C VAL A 786 -6.85 -21.05 21.71
N THR A 787 -8.09 -20.64 21.43
CA THR A 787 -9.14 -21.52 20.92
C THR A 787 -9.51 -21.15 19.48
N SER A 788 -9.66 -22.15 18.62
CA SER A 788 -10.04 -21.96 17.21
C SER A 788 -11.46 -21.38 17.09
N ASP A 789 -11.76 -20.81 15.92
CA ASP A 789 -13.15 -20.64 15.50
C ASP A 789 -13.87 -21.99 15.48
N ALA A 790 -15.20 -21.95 15.62
CA ALA A 790 -16.04 -23.13 15.60
C ALA A 790 -16.27 -23.64 14.17
N LEU A 791 -15.93 -24.90 13.92
CA LEU A 791 -16.23 -25.61 12.66
C LEU A 791 -17.54 -26.39 12.81
N ASP A 792 -18.50 -26.10 11.95
CA ASP A 792 -19.79 -26.79 11.96
C ASP A 792 -19.66 -28.21 11.38
N VAL A 793 -20.07 -29.21 12.17
CA VAL A 793 -20.17 -30.62 11.77
C VAL A 793 -21.63 -31.05 11.80
N ILE A 794 -22.16 -31.51 10.68
CA ILE A 794 -23.56 -31.92 10.53
C ILE A 794 -23.64 -33.43 10.45
N ALA A 795 -23.95 -34.08 11.56
CA ALA A 795 -24.20 -35.52 11.56
C ALA A 795 -25.66 -35.81 11.23
N GLY A 796 -25.89 -36.76 10.32
CA GLY A 796 -27.22 -37.21 9.92
C GLY A 796 -27.83 -36.48 8.71
N ASN A 797 -27.02 -35.76 7.94
CA ASN A 797 -27.36 -35.26 6.60
C ASN A 797 -26.08 -35.18 5.74
N GLU A 798 -26.12 -35.65 4.50
CA GLU A 798 -25.03 -35.71 3.52
C GLU A 798 -25.32 -34.75 2.35
N ARG A 799 -24.27 -34.07 1.86
CA ARG A 799 -24.46 -33.05 0.81
C ARG A 799 -24.93 -33.71 -0.50
N PRO A 800 -25.99 -33.20 -1.14
CA PRO A 800 -26.49 -33.76 -2.40
C PRO A 800 -25.52 -33.53 -3.56
N LYS A 801 -25.51 -34.44 -4.53
CA LYS A 801 -24.66 -34.41 -5.73
C LYS A 801 -25.48 -33.93 -6.94
N VAL A 802 -25.00 -32.89 -7.62
CA VAL A 802 -25.65 -32.33 -8.82
C VAL A 802 -24.78 -32.63 -10.04
N ALA A 803 -25.41 -33.10 -11.12
CA ALA A 803 -24.79 -33.36 -12.41
C ALA A 803 -25.54 -32.62 -13.52
N ILE A 804 -24.80 -32.11 -14.51
CA ILE A 804 -25.35 -31.54 -15.74
C ILE A 804 -24.78 -32.35 -16.91
N THR A 805 -25.65 -32.83 -17.80
CA THR A 805 -25.27 -33.47 -19.06
C THR A 805 -25.76 -32.63 -20.22
N ILE A 806 -24.91 -32.42 -21.24
CA ILE A 806 -25.26 -31.73 -22.48
C ILE A 806 -25.17 -32.68 -23.67
N GLU A 807 -26.11 -32.57 -24.61
CA GLU A 807 -26.16 -33.37 -25.84
C GLU A 807 -26.38 -32.45 -27.05
N GLY A 808 -25.65 -32.69 -28.14
CA GLY A 808 -25.76 -31.91 -29.38
C GLY A 808 -24.89 -30.65 -29.45
N ALA A 809 -24.13 -30.35 -28.39
CA ALA A 809 -23.07 -29.34 -28.37
C ALA A 809 -21.69 -29.98 -28.24
N ASN A 810 -20.67 -29.24 -28.70
CA ASN A 810 -19.27 -29.52 -28.45
C ASN A 810 -18.92 -29.08 -27.01
N SER A 811 -18.02 -29.78 -26.32
CA SER A 811 -17.73 -29.47 -24.91
C SER A 811 -16.87 -28.22 -24.69
N SER A 812 -16.20 -27.74 -25.75
CA SER A 812 -15.41 -26.49 -25.73
C SER A 812 -16.20 -25.28 -26.23
N PHE A 813 -17.15 -25.47 -27.14
CA PHE A 813 -17.82 -24.35 -27.82
C PHE A 813 -19.33 -24.50 -28.02
N TYR A 814 -20.05 -23.37 -27.98
CA TYR A 814 -21.38 -23.24 -28.55
C TYR A 814 -21.34 -22.59 -29.93
N ILE A 815 -22.27 -22.98 -30.80
CA ILE A 815 -22.45 -22.39 -32.13
C ILE A 815 -23.73 -21.56 -32.11
N PRO A 816 -23.67 -20.25 -32.36
CA PRO A 816 -24.85 -19.40 -32.44
C PRO A 816 -25.92 -19.96 -33.39
N GLY A 817 -27.16 -20.08 -32.90
CA GLY A 817 -28.29 -20.61 -33.67
C GLY A 817 -28.32 -22.13 -33.85
N LYS A 818 -27.34 -22.89 -33.35
CA LYS A 818 -27.37 -24.36 -33.32
C LYS A 818 -27.81 -24.81 -31.92
N PRO A 819 -29.05 -25.30 -31.76
CA PRO A 819 -29.57 -25.67 -30.46
C PRO A 819 -28.87 -26.92 -29.89
N PHE A 820 -28.72 -26.96 -28.57
CA PHE A 820 -28.28 -28.16 -27.83
C PHE A 820 -29.17 -28.39 -26.61
N THR A 821 -29.25 -29.63 -26.16
CA THR A 821 -30.07 -30.00 -25.01
C THR A 821 -29.22 -30.18 -23.77
N TYR A 822 -29.78 -29.85 -22.61
CA TYR A 822 -29.18 -30.14 -21.30
C TYR A 822 -30.16 -30.89 -20.41
N GLU A 823 -29.62 -31.66 -19.48
CA GLU A 823 -30.37 -32.36 -18.43
C GLU A 823 -29.61 -32.26 -17.10
N VAL A 824 -30.31 -31.87 -16.05
CA VAL A 824 -29.82 -31.77 -14.68
C VAL A 824 -30.31 -32.99 -13.89
N LYS A 825 -29.39 -33.69 -13.25
CA LYS A 825 -29.69 -34.78 -12.31
C LYS A 825 -29.15 -34.45 -10.94
N VAL A 826 -29.96 -34.73 -9.94
CA VAL A 826 -29.61 -34.57 -8.53
C VAL A 826 -29.73 -35.93 -7.88
N ASP A 827 -28.72 -36.30 -7.12
CA ASP A 827 -28.66 -37.48 -6.28
C ASP A 827 -28.49 -37.01 -4.83
N ASP A 828 -29.51 -37.23 -4.01
CA ASP A 828 -29.53 -36.88 -2.60
C ASP A 828 -29.46 -38.19 -1.79
N PRO A 829 -28.31 -38.47 -1.12
CA PRO A 829 -28.12 -39.71 -0.38
C PRO A 829 -29.15 -39.92 0.74
N ASP A 830 -29.76 -38.86 1.28
CA ASP A 830 -30.60 -38.91 2.48
C ASP A 830 -32.10 -38.88 2.20
N GLY A 831 -32.52 -38.75 0.93
CA GLY A 831 -33.95 -38.73 0.64
C GLY A 831 -34.37 -38.52 -0.81
N ALA A 832 -35.68 -38.35 -0.99
CA ALA A 832 -36.26 -38.03 -2.29
C ALA A 832 -35.98 -36.57 -2.65
N VAL A 833 -35.41 -36.36 -3.82
CA VAL A 833 -35.11 -35.01 -4.36
C VAL A 833 -36.38 -34.22 -4.58
N ASP A 834 -36.46 -33.05 -3.95
CA ASP A 834 -37.52 -32.08 -4.21
C ASP A 834 -37.21 -31.24 -5.44
N GLN A 835 -37.96 -31.45 -6.52
CA GLN A 835 -37.74 -30.74 -7.77
C GLN A 835 -37.96 -29.22 -7.67
N GLU A 836 -38.72 -28.74 -6.68
CA GLU A 836 -38.93 -27.31 -6.46
C GLU A 836 -37.69 -26.60 -5.89
N ASN A 837 -36.74 -27.35 -5.30
CA ASN A 837 -35.51 -26.83 -4.71
C ASN A 837 -34.31 -26.89 -5.65
N ILE A 838 -34.51 -27.31 -6.90
CA ILE A 838 -33.47 -27.32 -7.91
C ILE A 838 -33.52 -25.99 -8.67
N TYR A 839 -32.39 -25.30 -8.73
CA TYR A 839 -32.23 -24.05 -9.48
C TYR A 839 -31.27 -24.26 -10.66
N VAL A 840 -31.63 -23.74 -11.83
CA VAL A 840 -30.85 -23.83 -13.06
C VAL A 840 -30.81 -22.45 -13.71
N SER A 841 -29.62 -21.97 -14.08
CA SER A 841 -29.43 -20.67 -14.75
C SER A 841 -28.53 -20.78 -15.98
N LEU A 842 -28.76 -19.87 -16.92
CA LEU A 842 -27.98 -19.71 -18.15
C LEU A 842 -27.58 -18.24 -18.30
N ASP A 843 -26.29 -17.97 -18.41
CA ASP A 843 -25.74 -16.63 -18.55
C ASP A 843 -24.69 -16.58 -19.68
N TYR A 844 -24.47 -15.39 -20.26
CA TYR A 844 -23.40 -15.13 -21.24
C TYR A 844 -22.38 -14.17 -20.62
N ARG A 845 -21.08 -14.46 -20.72
CA ARG A 845 -20.00 -13.70 -20.05
C ARG A 845 -18.82 -13.44 -20.99
N VAL A 846 -18.20 -12.25 -20.98
CA VAL A 846 -16.99 -11.94 -21.79
C VAL A 846 -15.72 -12.42 -21.06
N GLY A 847 -14.70 -12.85 -21.80
CA GLY A 847 -13.50 -13.54 -21.28
C GLY A 847 -12.63 -12.78 -20.26
N MET A 848 -11.83 -13.57 -19.53
CA MET A 848 -10.97 -13.29 -18.34
C MET A 848 -11.62 -13.14 -16.96
N ASP A 849 -12.89 -13.58 -16.78
CA ASP A 849 -13.51 -13.76 -15.46
C ASP A 849 -13.63 -15.27 -15.11
N GLN A 850 -12.50 -16.00 -15.17
CA GLN A 850 -12.45 -17.47 -14.94
C GLN A 850 -12.18 -17.85 -13.46
N ALA A 851 -12.14 -16.89 -12.54
CA ALA A 851 -11.93 -17.14 -11.11
C ALA A 851 -13.23 -17.25 -10.28
N ASN A 852 -14.42 -17.07 -10.87
CA ASN A 852 -15.69 -16.93 -10.12
C ASN A 852 -16.78 -17.95 -10.53
N ASP A 853 -16.45 -19.23 -10.50
CA ASP A 853 -17.30 -20.31 -11.05
C ASP A 853 -18.43 -20.85 -10.15
N ASN A 854 -18.85 -20.12 -9.11
CA ASN A 854 -19.87 -20.64 -8.18
C ASN A 854 -20.81 -19.60 -7.57
N LEU A 855 -21.58 -18.83 -8.36
CA LEU A 855 -22.48 -17.80 -7.78
C LEU A 855 -23.86 -17.69 -8.45
N GLY A 856 -24.57 -18.82 -8.60
CA GLY A 856 -26.01 -18.83 -8.90
C GLY A 856 -26.92 -18.74 -7.65
N HIS A 857 -26.40 -19.05 -6.46
CA HIS A 857 -27.13 -19.00 -5.17
C HIS A 857 -26.67 -17.90 -4.20
N GLN A 858 -25.75 -17.03 -4.60
CA GLN A 858 -25.05 -16.16 -3.65
C GLN A 858 -25.55 -14.71 -3.61
N GLN A 859 -26.80 -14.40 -4.01
CA GLN A 859 -27.32 -13.05 -3.77
C GLN A 859 -27.49 -12.74 -2.27
N VAL A 860 -27.69 -13.76 -1.42
CA VAL A 860 -27.82 -13.55 0.04
C VAL A 860 -26.46 -13.56 0.74
N SER A 861 -25.51 -14.42 0.34
CA SER A 861 -24.14 -14.42 0.91
C SER A 861 -23.27 -13.28 0.36
N GLY A 862 -23.41 -12.93 -0.92
CA GLY A 862 -22.70 -11.82 -1.55
C GLY A 862 -23.12 -10.44 -1.04
N ALA A 863 -24.40 -10.24 -0.70
CA ALA A 863 -24.85 -9.01 -0.04
C ALA A 863 -24.34 -8.92 1.42
N VAL A 864 -24.20 -10.04 2.12
CA VAL A 864 -23.62 -10.10 3.47
C VAL A 864 -22.11 -9.84 3.42
N MET A 865 -21.38 -10.45 2.48
CA MET A 865 -19.95 -10.19 2.25
C MET A 865 -19.71 -8.77 1.75
N GLY A 866 -20.51 -8.25 0.83
CA GLY A 866 -20.46 -6.84 0.40
C GLY A 866 -20.73 -5.86 1.53
N LYS A 867 -21.65 -6.19 2.44
CA LYS A 867 -21.85 -5.42 3.67
C LYS A 867 -20.64 -5.49 4.61
N ALA A 868 -20.01 -6.65 4.75
CA ALA A 868 -18.77 -6.79 5.51
C ALA A 868 -17.63 -5.97 4.87
N LEU A 869 -17.47 -6.02 3.55
CA LEU A 869 -16.46 -5.24 2.82
C LEU A 869 -16.69 -3.73 2.94
N THR A 870 -17.93 -3.25 2.78
CA THR A 870 -18.23 -1.82 2.98
C THR A 870 -17.94 -1.34 4.41
N THR A 871 -17.93 -2.25 5.39
CA THR A 871 -17.61 -1.92 6.79
C THR A 871 -16.14 -2.16 7.16
N SER A 872 -15.39 -2.94 6.39
CA SER A 872 -13.96 -3.17 6.59
C SER A 872 -13.07 -2.21 5.79
N LEU A 873 -13.60 -1.57 4.75
CA LEU A 873 -12.90 -0.60 3.90
C LEU A 873 -13.18 0.85 4.34
N ASP A 874 -12.48 1.83 3.77
CA ASP A 874 -12.71 3.27 4.05
C ASP A 874 -14.09 3.78 3.53
N CYS A 875 -14.80 2.93 2.77
CA CYS A 875 -16.16 3.14 2.27
C CYS A 875 -17.14 3.64 3.35
N LYS A 876 -17.08 3.07 4.57
CA LYS A 876 -17.94 3.45 5.71
C LYS A 876 -17.69 4.87 6.21
N SER A 877 -16.52 5.44 5.92
CA SER A 877 -16.18 6.80 6.31
C SER A 877 -16.99 7.79 5.47
N CYS A 878 -17.15 7.53 4.17
CA CYS A 878 -17.82 8.45 3.26
C CYS A 878 -19.31 8.15 3.01
N HIS A 879 -19.76 6.92 3.28
CA HIS A 879 -21.12 6.46 2.99
C HIS A 879 -21.75 5.78 4.21
N LYS A 880 -23.06 5.98 4.42
CA LYS A 880 -23.86 5.18 5.37
C LYS A 880 -24.98 4.45 4.63
N GLU A 881 -25.55 3.42 5.25
CA GLU A 881 -26.61 2.60 4.63
C GLU A 881 -27.83 3.44 4.22
N LYS A 882 -28.35 4.29 5.12
CA LYS A 882 -29.61 5.03 4.91
C LYS A 882 -29.50 6.54 5.04
N GLU A 883 -28.46 7.03 5.70
CA GLU A 883 -28.26 8.46 5.96
C GLU A 883 -27.14 9.01 5.10
N LYS A 884 -27.23 10.29 4.75
CA LYS A 884 -26.14 10.98 4.07
C LYS A 884 -24.98 11.20 5.04
N SER A 885 -23.74 11.00 4.58
CA SER A 885 -22.50 11.38 5.29
C SER A 885 -21.86 12.55 4.52
N ILE A 886 -20.54 12.54 4.29
CA ILE A 886 -19.89 13.44 3.32
C ILE A 886 -20.28 13.08 1.87
N GLY A 887 -20.47 11.78 1.58
CA GLY A 887 -21.03 11.25 0.33
C GLY A 887 -22.52 10.85 0.45
N PRO A 888 -23.17 10.44 -0.67
CA PRO A 888 -24.55 9.93 -0.65
C PRO A 888 -24.67 8.63 0.15
N SER A 889 -25.84 8.33 0.71
CA SER A 889 -26.11 7.02 1.33
C SER A 889 -26.08 5.88 0.30
N TYR A 890 -25.79 4.66 0.73
CA TYR A 890 -25.90 3.48 -0.14
C TYR A 890 -27.31 3.31 -0.69
N LEU A 891 -28.34 3.64 0.11
CA LEU A 891 -29.72 3.64 -0.35
C LEU A 891 -29.97 4.67 -1.47
N GLU A 892 -29.46 5.90 -1.37
CA GLU A 892 -29.59 6.91 -2.44
C GLU A 892 -28.86 6.48 -3.72
N VAL A 893 -27.69 5.84 -3.59
CA VAL A 893 -26.96 5.25 -4.71
C VAL A 893 -27.79 4.15 -5.36
N ALA A 894 -28.30 3.20 -4.57
CA ALA A 894 -29.16 2.12 -5.03
C ALA A 894 -30.38 2.67 -5.78
N GLN A 895 -31.07 3.67 -5.22
CA GLN A 895 -32.24 4.31 -5.83
C GLN A 895 -31.92 5.02 -7.15
N LYS A 896 -30.79 5.74 -7.24
CA LYS A 896 -30.41 6.45 -8.48
C LYS A 896 -30.13 5.49 -9.62
N TYR A 897 -29.57 4.32 -9.33
CA TYR A 897 -29.09 3.37 -10.33
C TYR A 897 -29.98 2.13 -10.51
N ASP A 898 -31.13 2.08 -9.82
CA ASP A 898 -32.12 1.01 -9.95
C ASP A 898 -32.60 0.86 -11.41
N GLY A 899 -32.72 -0.38 -11.88
CA GLY A 899 -33.18 -0.72 -13.23
C GLY A 899 -32.24 -0.34 -14.41
N GLN A 900 -31.04 0.21 -14.18
CA GLN A 900 -30.14 0.62 -15.28
C GLN A 900 -29.21 -0.52 -15.75
N ARG A 901 -29.24 -0.83 -17.06
CA ARG A 901 -28.54 -1.99 -17.69
C ARG A 901 -27.00 -2.03 -17.52
N ARG A 902 -26.36 -0.92 -17.15
CA ARG A 902 -24.89 -0.82 -16.93
C ARG A 902 -24.52 -0.32 -15.53
N ALA A 903 -25.47 -0.26 -14.60
CA ALA A 903 -25.25 0.29 -13.27
C ALA A 903 -24.16 -0.46 -12.49
N ALA A 904 -24.16 -1.80 -12.55
CA ALA A 904 -23.22 -2.60 -11.76
C ALA A 904 -21.75 -2.30 -12.15
N ASN A 905 -21.43 -2.42 -13.45
CA ASN A 905 -20.07 -2.14 -13.95
C ASN A 905 -19.67 -0.66 -13.77
N TYR A 906 -20.63 0.26 -13.91
CA TYR A 906 -20.39 1.67 -13.63
C TYR A 906 -20.04 1.88 -12.15
N LEU A 907 -20.81 1.31 -11.22
CA LEU A 907 -20.54 1.42 -9.79
C LEU A 907 -19.22 0.73 -9.40
N MET A 908 -18.92 -0.46 -9.94
CA MET A 908 -17.65 -1.15 -9.73
C MET A 908 -16.46 -0.32 -10.22
N SER A 909 -16.52 0.22 -11.44
CA SER A 909 -15.44 1.07 -11.97
C SER A 909 -15.27 2.36 -11.18
N ARG A 910 -16.34 2.90 -10.58
CA ARG A 910 -16.24 4.04 -9.66
C ARG A 910 -15.68 3.64 -8.31
N ILE A 911 -16.01 2.47 -7.75
CA ILE A 911 -15.43 1.98 -6.49
C ILE A 911 -13.92 1.76 -6.65
N ILE A 912 -13.50 1.08 -7.72
CA ILE A 912 -12.10 0.78 -8.01
C ILE A 912 -11.33 2.05 -8.40
N GLY A 913 -11.87 2.87 -9.32
CA GLY A 913 -11.18 4.03 -9.89
C GLY A 913 -11.46 5.38 -9.21
N GLY A 914 -12.37 5.43 -8.24
CA GLY A 914 -12.86 6.65 -7.59
C GLY A 914 -13.65 7.58 -8.53
N GLY A 915 -13.93 8.80 -8.06
CA GLY A 915 -14.39 9.88 -8.94
C GLY A 915 -15.12 11.03 -8.25
N SER A 916 -15.48 12.06 -9.03
CA SER A 916 -16.17 13.28 -8.56
C SER A 916 -17.33 13.70 -9.47
N GLY A 917 -18.12 14.69 -9.04
CA GLY A 917 -19.05 15.46 -9.88
C GLY A 917 -20.46 14.89 -10.04
N VAL A 918 -20.70 13.62 -9.73
CA VAL A 918 -22.01 12.96 -9.92
C VAL A 918 -22.99 13.24 -8.77
N TRP A 919 -22.46 13.55 -7.58
CA TRP A 919 -23.20 13.75 -6.32
C TRP A 919 -22.77 15.04 -5.60
N GLY A 920 -22.08 15.94 -6.29
CA GLY A 920 -21.46 17.15 -5.73
C GLY A 920 -19.95 17.17 -5.94
N GLU A 921 -19.29 18.14 -5.30
CA GLU A 921 -17.84 18.37 -5.43
C GLU A 921 -16.99 17.41 -4.57
N VAL A 922 -17.60 16.76 -3.58
CA VAL A 922 -16.94 15.76 -2.73
C VAL A 922 -16.47 14.59 -3.57
N THR A 923 -15.16 14.36 -3.58
CA THR A 923 -14.48 13.29 -4.30
C THR A 923 -14.59 11.95 -3.57
N MET A 924 -14.92 10.87 -4.29
CA MET A 924 -14.86 9.50 -3.79
C MET A 924 -13.46 8.91 -4.02
N PRO A 925 -12.74 8.43 -2.98
CA PRO A 925 -11.46 7.73 -3.11
C PRO A 925 -11.54 6.50 -4.03
N ALA A 926 -10.42 6.15 -4.63
CA ALA A 926 -10.28 4.95 -5.46
C ALA A 926 -9.85 3.76 -4.57
N HIS A 927 -10.29 2.56 -4.91
CA HIS A 927 -9.90 1.31 -4.25
C HIS A 927 -9.23 0.37 -5.28
N PRO A 928 -8.03 0.70 -5.78
CA PRO A 928 -7.37 -0.07 -6.83
C PRO A 928 -6.98 -1.49 -6.39
N ASN A 929 -6.84 -1.70 -5.08
CA ASN A 929 -6.48 -2.98 -4.48
C ASN A 929 -7.65 -3.94 -4.29
N LEU A 930 -8.90 -3.50 -4.55
CA LEU A 930 -10.05 -4.41 -4.58
C LEU A 930 -10.05 -5.17 -5.88
N SER A 931 -10.18 -6.49 -5.78
CA SER A 931 -10.53 -7.31 -6.93
C SER A 931 -11.91 -6.93 -7.47
N GLU A 932 -12.15 -7.19 -8.75
CA GLU A 932 -13.48 -7.01 -9.33
C GLU A 932 -14.54 -7.87 -8.61
N ALA A 933 -14.13 -9.01 -8.04
CA ALA A 933 -14.99 -9.88 -7.25
C ALA A 933 -15.47 -9.19 -5.96
N GLU A 934 -14.57 -8.54 -5.21
CA GLU A 934 -14.90 -7.79 -3.99
C GLU A 934 -15.72 -6.54 -4.30
N ALA A 935 -15.37 -5.80 -5.36
CA ALA A 935 -16.13 -4.64 -5.82
C ALA A 935 -17.56 -5.04 -6.25
N SER A 936 -17.72 -6.19 -6.90
CA SER A 936 -19.02 -6.74 -7.29
C SER A 936 -19.88 -7.09 -6.08
N GLN A 937 -19.29 -7.68 -5.03
CA GLN A 937 -20.00 -7.96 -3.77
C GLN A 937 -20.52 -6.68 -3.10
N ILE A 938 -19.70 -5.62 -3.06
CA ILE A 938 -20.12 -4.29 -2.56
C ILE A 938 -21.31 -3.75 -3.36
N VAL A 939 -21.26 -3.83 -4.69
CA VAL A 939 -22.36 -3.37 -5.56
C VAL A 939 -23.63 -4.21 -5.37
N MET A 940 -23.51 -5.53 -5.21
CA MET A 940 -24.65 -6.41 -4.90
C MET A 940 -25.31 -6.03 -3.59
N TYR A 941 -24.52 -5.71 -2.55
CA TYR A 941 -25.06 -5.20 -1.29
C TYR A 941 -25.82 -3.88 -1.50
N ILE A 942 -25.22 -2.89 -2.18
CA ILE A 942 -25.85 -1.59 -2.45
C ILE A 942 -27.19 -1.80 -3.19
N GLN A 943 -27.19 -2.57 -4.28
CA GLN A 943 -28.39 -2.82 -5.08
C GLN A 943 -29.48 -3.58 -4.31
N SER A 944 -29.10 -4.39 -3.31
CA SER A 944 -30.06 -5.09 -2.44
C SER A 944 -30.90 -4.14 -1.56
N LEU A 945 -30.46 -2.90 -1.36
CA LEU A 945 -31.14 -1.92 -0.48
C LEU A 945 -32.41 -1.34 -1.10
N THR A 946 -32.55 -1.36 -2.43
CA THR A 946 -33.78 -1.06 -3.15
C THR A 946 -34.47 -2.37 -3.50
N GLY A 947 -35.41 -2.81 -2.66
CA GLY A 947 -36.12 -4.09 -2.82
C GLY A 947 -37.00 -4.19 -4.07
N GLY A 948 -36.40 -4.26 -5.26
CA GLY A 948 -37.03 -4.26 -6.56
C GLY A 948 -36.87 -5.57 -7.34
N GLU A 949 -37.94 -6.00 -7.98
CA GLU A 949 -38.15 -7.22 -8.75
C GLU A 949 -37.08 -7.52 -9.82
N ASN A 950 -36.26 -8.55 -9.61
CA ASN A 950 -35.67 -9.38 -10.68
C ASN A 950 -35.10 -10.70 -10.13
N LYS A 951 -35.94 -11.54 -9.51
CA LYS A 951 -35.61 -12.96 -9.38
C LYS A 951 -35.68 -13.58 -10.77
N LYS A 952 -34.54 -13.74 -11.47
CA LYS A 952 -34.49 -14.59 -12.69
C LYS A 952 -35.08 -15.95 -12.32
N LYS A 953 -36.17 -16.37 -12.98
CA LYS A 953 -36.79 -17.68 -12.74
C LYS A 953 -35.81 -18.78 -13.15
N SER A 954 -35.74 -19.86 -12.37
CA SER A 954 -35.00 -21.07 -12.72
C SER A 954 -35.43 -21.60 -14.08
N LEU A 955 -34.47 -22.06 -14.88
CA LEU A 955 -34.73 -22.88 -16.05
C LEU A 955 -35.24 -24.28 -15.64
N PRO A 956 -35.94 -25.00 -16.55
CA PRO A 956 -36.38 -26.38 -16.28
C PRO A 956 -35.20 -27.36 -16.14
N LEU A 957 -35.40 -28.50 -15.48
CA LEU A 957 -34.37 -29.53 -15.30
C LEU A 957 -33.87 -30.16 -16.60
N LYS A 958 -34.70 -30.13 -17.64
CA LYS A 958 -34.34 -30.53 -18.99
C LYS A 958 -34.83 -29.47 -19.94
N GLY A 959 -33.97 -29.03 -20.84
CA GLY A 959 -34.30 -27.95 -21.75
C GLY A 959 -33.49 -27.98 -23.03
N ASN A 960 -33.95 -27.18 -23.99
CA ASN A 960 -33.23 -26.91 -25.21
C ASN A 960 -32.70 -25.47 -25.15
N ILE A 961 -31.40 -25.30 -25.27
CA ILE A 961 -30.74 -24.00 -25.33
C ILE A 961 -30.48 -23.71 -26.79
N ASN A 962 -31.01 -22.59 -27.28
CA ASN A 962 -30.64 -22.04 -28.57
C ASN A 962 -29.65 -20.88 -28.34
N PRO A 963 -28.35 -21.10 -28.54
CA PRO A 963 -27.36 -20.07 -28.25
C PRO A 963 -27.58 -18.84 -29.12
N GLU A 964 -27.60 -17.66 -28.51
CA GLU A 964 -27.85 -16.42 -29.23
C GLU A 964 -26.61 -15.97 -30.02
N ASN A 965 -26.83 -15.30 -31.14
CA ASN A 965 -25.75 -14.67 -31.89
C ASN A 965 -25.35 -13.36 -31.20
N ARG A 966 -24.27 -13.42 -30.42
CA ARG A 966 -23.75 -12.30 -29.62
C ARG A 966 -22.40 -11.85 -30.19
N THR A 967 -22.21 -10.55 -30.32
CA THR A 967 -20.97 -9.95 -30.83
C THR A 967 -19.91 -9.88 -29.71
N GLY A 968 -18.84 -10.67 -29.81
CA GLY A 968 -17.63 -10.45 -28.99
C GLY A 968 -17.14 -11.58 -28.08
N GLY A 969 -17.17 -12.85 -28.53
CA GLY A 969 -16.44 -13.93 -27.83
C GLY A 969 -16.96 -14.29 -26.43
N GLU A 970 -18.22 -14.00 -26.13
CA GLU A 970 -18.87 -14.37 -24.87
C GLU A 970 -18.92 -15.89 -24.69
N ALA A 971 -18.67 -16.40 -23.48
CA ALA A 971 -18.88 -17.77 -23.05
C ALA A 971 -20.28 -17.93 -22.47
N LEU A 972 -20.93 -19.05 -22.80
CA LEU A 972 -22.22 -19.48 -22.28
C LEU A 972 -21.99 -20.34 -21.04
N VAL A 973 -22.54 -19.93 -19.90
CA VAL A 973 -22.38 -20.57 -18.58
C VAL A 973 -23.71 -21.13 -18.12
N LEU A 974 -23.79 -22.45 -17.97
CA LEU A 974 -24.96 -23.19 -17.46
C LEU A 974 -24.66 -23.72 -16.05
N THR A 975 -25.41 -23.25 -15.05
CA THR A 975 -25.23 -23.64 -13.64
C THR A 975 -26.50 -24.34 -13.13
N ALA A 976 -26.33 -25.39 -12.31
CA ALA A 976 -27.41 -26.06 -11.62
C ALA A 976 -27.05 -26.34 -10.16
N SER A 977 -28.05 -26.29 -9.28
CA SER A 977 -27.87 -26.46 -7.84
C SER A 977 -29.13 -26.98 -7.17
N TYR A 978 -28.98 -27.70 -6.05
CA TYR A 978 -30.08 -28.23 -5.26
C TYR A 978 -29.76 -28.12 -3.77
N THR A 979 -30.73 -27.66 -3.00
CA THR A 979 -30.67 -27.65 -1.54
C THR A 979 -31.67 -28.67 -1.01
N ASP A 980 -31.18 -29.64 -0.23
CA ASP A 980 -32.05 -30.62 0.43
C ASP A 980 -32.93 -29.93 1.51
N ARG A 981 -33.78 -30.69 2.19
CA ARG A 981 -34.67 -30.14 3.24
C ARG A 981 -34.07 -30.26 4.65
N GLY A 982 -32.86 -30.79 4.79
CA GLY A 982 -32.31 -31.24 6.05
C GLY A 982 -33.14 -32.34 6.69
N THR A 983 -32.87 -32.63 7.96
CA THR A 983 -33.69 -33.53 8.80
C THR A 983 -34.25 -32.76 10.00
N ALA A 984 -35.08 -33.41 10.83
CA ALA A 984 -35.62 -32.79 12.05
C ALA A 984 -34.53 -32.30 13.03
N GLN A 985 -33.28 -32.78 12.90
CA GLN A 985 -32.14 -32.42 13.75
C GLN A 985 -30.88 -31.94 12.99
N ALA A 986 -30.87 -31.92 11.64
CA ALA A 986 -29.72 -31.53 10.83
C ALA A 986 -30.08 -30.47 9.78
N LEU A 987 -29.21 -29.49 9.57
CA LEU A 987 -29.43 -28.36 8.66
C LEU A 987 -29.48 -28.80 7.18
N PRO A 988 -30.23 -28.08 6.32
CA PRO A 988 -30.20 -28.27 4.89
C PRO A 988 -28.82 -28.09 4.25
N LEU A 989 -28.46 -28.92 3.27
CA LEU A 989 -27.20 -28.83 2.52
C LEU A 989 -27.43 -28.60 1.02
N THR A 990 -26.55 -27.82 0.39
CA THR A 990 -26.62 -27.48 -1.04
C THR A 990 -25.51 -28.13 -1.85
N GLY A 991 -25.84 -28.77 -2.98
CA GLY A 991 -24.91 -29.18 -4.03
C GLY A 991 -25.03 -28.32 -5.30
N SER A 992 -23.96 -28.18 -6.09
CA SER A 992 -23.97 -27.44 -7.37
C SER A 992 -23.04 -28.03 -8.44
N LYS A 993 -23.29 -27.69 -9.71
CA LYS A 993 -22.47 -28.02 -10.89
C LYS A 993 -22.58 -26.91 -11.95
N THR A 994 -21.48 -26.65 -12.67
CA THR A 994 -21.40 -25.65 -13.75
C THR A 994 -20.80 -26.26 -15.02
N ILE A 995 -21.29 -25.85 -16.19
CA ILE A 995 -20.72 -26.11 -17.53
C ILE A 995 -20.50 -24.77 -18.24
N ILE A 996 -19.34 -24.58 -18.86
CA ILE A 996 -18.97 -23.38 -19.61
C ILE A 996 -18.66 -23.78 -21.05
N LEU A 997 -19.26 -23.09 -22.03
CA LEU A 997 -19.02 -23.29 -23.46
C LEU A 997 -18.60 -21.95 -24.07
N ASN A 998 -17.44 -21.87 -24.69
CA ASN A 998 -16.98 -20.64 -25.34
C ASN A 998 -17.65 -20.43 -26.70
N SER A 999 -17.54 -19.23 -27.30
CA SER A 999 -17.99 -19.03 -28.68
C SER A 999 -17.16 -19.87 -29.68
N ASN A 1000 -17.79 -20.40 -30.74
CA ASN A 1000 -17.09 -21.11 -31.82
C ASN A 1000 -16.15 -20.23 -32.66
N THR A 1001 -16.17 -18.91 -32.44
CA THR A 1001 -15.19 -17.96 -32.97
C THR A 1001 -14.17 -17.62 -31.88
N VAL A 1002 -12.96 -18.12 -32.04
CA VAL A 1002 -11.83 -17.90 -31.13
C VAL A 1002 -11.02 -16.71 -31.61
N GLY A 1003 -11.11 -15.59 -30.90
CA GLY A 1003 -10.28 -14.41 -31.11
C GLY A 1003 -8.85 -14.64 -30.60
N PHE A 1004 -7.94 -13.75 -30.99
CA PHE A 1004 -6.56 -13.73 -30.48
C PHE A 1004 -6.39 -12.61 -29.48
N SER A 1005 -5.53 -12.80 -28.49
CA SER A 1005 -5.21 -11.80 -27.46
C SER A 1005 -3.69 -11.65 -27.35
N GLU A 1006 -3.23 -10.68 -26.55
CA GLU A 1006 -1.79 -10.50 -26.26
C GLU A 1006 -1.15 -11.75 -25.66
N ASN A 1007 -1.94 -12.58 -24.95
CA ASN A 1007 -1.51 -13.84 -24.34
C ASN A 1007 -1.64 -15.06 -25.26
N THR A 1008 -2.06 -14.89 -26.52
CA THR A 1008 -2.09 -16.01 -27.47
C THR A 1008 -0.66 -16.48 -27.74
N GLU A 1009 -0.37 -17.75 -27.41
CA GLU A 1009 0.94 -18.35 -27.65
C GLU A 1009 1.19 -18.46 -29.16
N THR A 1010 2.20 -17.75 -29.64
CA THR A 1010 2.57 -17.67 -31.06
C THR A 1010 4.08 -17.65 -31.26
N GLU A 1011 4.52 -17.98 -32.47
CA GLU A 1011 5.88 -17.75 -32.95
C GLU A 1011 5.82 -16.99 -34.27
N ASN A 1012 6.61 -15.93 -34.40
CA ASN A 1012 6.76 -15.13 -35.62
C ASN A 1012 5.48 -14.38 -36.08
N LEU A 1013 4.51 -14.24 -35.18
CA LEU A 1013 3.32 -13.38 -35.32
C LEU A 1013 3.41 -12.24 -34.29
N GLN A 1014 2.97 -11.05 -34.66
CA GLN A 1014 2.93 -9.90 -33.75
C GLN A 1014 1.48 -9.56 -33.40
N TYR A 1015 1.17 -9.55 -32.10
CA TYR A 1015 -0.12 -9.05 -31.63
C TYR A 1015 -0.27 -7.55 -31.83
N MET A 1016 -1.44 -7.10 -32.27
CA MET A 1016 -1.78 -5.69 -32.42
C MET A 1016 -3.29 -5.49 -32.24
N GLN A 1017 -3.67 -4.32 -31.71
CA GLN A 1017 -5.04 -3.83 -31.76
C GLN A 1017 -5.18 -2.72 -32.81
N PHE A 1018 -6.17 -2.86 -33.70
CA PHE A 1018 -6.46 -1.85 -34.73
C PHE A 1018 -7.96 -1.57 -34.80
N ASN A 1019 -8.38 -0.31 -34.56
CA ASN A 1019 -9.79 0.10 -34.50
C ASN A 1019 -10.66 -0.75 -33.54
N GLY A 1020 -10.10 -1.21 -32.42
CA GLY A 1020 -10.79 -2.05 -31.44
C GLY A 1020 -10.92 -3.52 -31.83
N MET A 1021 -10.26 -3.96 -32.90
CA MET A 1021 -10.12 -5.38 -33.25
C MET A 1021 -8.75 -5.90 -32.85
N GLU A 1022 -8.73 -7.05 -32.20
CA GLU A 1022 -7.52 -7.78 -31.83
C GLU A 1022 -7.09 -8.69 -32.99
N LEU A 1023 -5.80 -8.64 -33.38
CA LEU A 1023 -5.28 -9.38 -34.53
C LEU A 1023 -3.81 -9.77 -34.36
N LEU A 1024 -3.38 -10.77 -35.14
CA LEU A 1024 -2.01 -11.25 -35.23
C LEU A 1024 -1.42 -10.93 -36.61
N LEU A 1025 -0.47 -10.00 -36.66
CA LEU A 1025 0.22 -9.60 -37.89
C LEU A 1025 1.30 -10.63 -38.26
N MET A 1026 1.34 -11.03 -39.53
CA MET A 1026 2.31 -11.96 -40.08
C MET A 1026 3.56 -11.22 -40.57
N ASN A 1027 4.62 -11.21 -39.76
CA ASN A 1027 5.85 -10.45 -40.06
C ASN A 1027 6.97 -11.28 -40.68
N ASN A 1028 6.77 -12.59 -40.82
CA ASN A 1028 7.79 -13.56 -41.23
C ASN A 1028 7.21 -14.60 -42.19
N THR A 1029 8.08 -15.31 -42.93
CA THR A 1029 7.68 -16.28 -43.96
C THR A 1029 7.14 -17.59 -43.39
N SER A 1030 7.32 -17.84 -42.09
CA SER A 1030 6.71 -18.97 -41.37
C SER A 1030 6.58 -18.68 -39.88
N GLY A 1031 5.62 -19.32 -39.23
CA GLY A 1031 5.35 -19.20 -37.80
C GLY A 1031 4.20 -20.09 -37.37
N TYR A 1032 3.74 -19.94 -36.13
CA TYR A 1032 2.59 -20.68 -35.63
C TYR A 1032 1.77 -19.90 -34.59
N LEU A 1033 0.54 -20.36 -34.36
CA LEU A 1033 -0.27 -20.01 -33.19
C LEU A 1033 -0.84 -21.27 -32.53
N LYS A 1034 -1.06 -21.22 -31.22
CA LYS A 1034 -1.67 -22.31 -30.44
C LYS A 1034 -3.07 -21.95 -29.96
N LEU A 1035 -3.99 -22.92 -30.00
CA LEU A 1035 -5.32 -22.88 -29.41
C LEU A 1035 -5.44 -24.02 -28.38
N PRO A 1036 -5.49 -23.72 -27.07
CA PRO A 1036 -5.48 -24.75 -26.04
C PRO A 1036 -6.85 -25.43 -25.88
N GLN A 1037 -6.83 -26.71 -25.50
CA GLN A 1037 -7.99 -27.48 -25.00
C GLN A 1037 -9.26 -27.40 -25.89
N VAL A 1038 -9.09 -27.68 -27.19
CA VAL A 1038 -10.19 -27.72 -28.16
C VAL A 1038 -10.74 -29.14 -28.28
N ASP A 1039 -12.02 -29.33 -27.95
CA ASP A 1039 -12.76 -30.55 -28.26
C ASP A 1039 -12.95 -30.67 -29.78
N LEU A 1040 -12.36 -31.70 -30.37
CA LEU A 1040 -12.34 -31.88 -31.82
C LEU A 1040 -13.61 -32.56 -32.35
N ASN A 1041 -14.44 -33.13 -31.48
CA ASN A 1041 -15.56 -33.96 -31.88
C ASN A 1041 -16.61 -33.15 -32.67
N GLY A 1042 -16.94 -33.64 -33.86
CA GLY A 1042 -17.92 -33.02 -34.76
C GLY A 1042 -17.41 -31.82 -35.56
N LEU A 1043 -16.16 -31.40 -35.37
CA LEU A 1043 -15.52 -30.36 -36.18
C LEU A 1043 -15.07 -30.93 -37.53
N SER A 1044 -15.39 -30.23 -38.62
CA SER A 1044 -14.97 -30.61 -39.98
C SER A 1044 -14.28 -29.48 -40.75
N THR A 1045 -14.37 -28.24 -40.26
CA THR A 1045 -13.66 -27.10 -40.85
C THR A 1045 -13.24 -26.10 -39.77
N ALA A 1046 -12.05 -25.52 -39.92
CA ALA A 1046 -11.67 -24.28 -39.28
C ALA A 1046 -11.46 -23.19 -40.34
N MET A 1047 -11.97 -21.99 -40.09
CA MET A 1047 -11.80 -20.84 -40.97
C MET A 1047 -10.94 -19.80 -40.27
N ILE A 1048 -9.78 -19.51 -40.84
CA ILE A 1048 -8.94 -18.41 -40.37
C ILE A 1048 -9.40 -17.16 -41.10
N MET A 1049 -9.90 -16.18 -40.35
CA MET A 1049 -10.23 -14.88 -40.90
C MET A 1049 -8.95 -14.06 -41.05
N ALA A 1050 -8.60 -13.67 -42.26
CA ALA A 1050 -7.41 -12.88 -42.56
C ALA A 1050 -7.80 -11.52 -43.14
N GLY A 1051 -7.09 -10.46 -42.77
CA GLY A 1051 -7.28 -9.08 -43.22
C GLY A 1051 -5.98 -8.45 -43.71
N TRP A 1052 -6.10 -7.44 -44.57
CA TRP A 1052 -4.96 -6.70 -45.12
C TRP A 1052 -5.40 -5.34 -45.67
N GLN A 1053 -4.47 -4.40 -45.80
CA GLN A 1053 -4.69 -3.15 -46.54
C GLN A 1053 -4.52 -3.36 -48.05
N GLU A 1054 -3.50 -4.12 -48.44
CA GLU A 1054 -3.25 -4.56 -49.81
C GLU A 1054 -3.12 -6.09 -49.85
N ALA A 1055 -3.76 -6.73 -50.84
CA ALA A 1055 -3.83 -8.18 -50.90
C ALA A 1055 -2.45 -8.82 -51.08
N PRO A 1056 -2.09 -9.83 -50.26
CA PRO A 1056 -0.82 -10.53 -50.42
C PRO A 1056 -0.69 -11.17 -51.81
N VAL A 1057 0.46 -10.95 -52.44
CA VAL A 1057 0.73 -11.35 -53.84
C VAL A 1057 1.39 -12.72 -53.95
N ILE A 1058 1.70 -13.36 -52.82
CA ILE A 1058 2.27 -14.72 -52.75
C ILE A 1058 1.32 -15.69 -52.04
N PRO A 1059 1.36 -17.00 -52.38
CA PRO A 1059 0.58 -18.02 -51.68
C PRO A 1059 1.07 -18.29 -50.26
N PHE A 1060 0.14 -18.65 -49.37
CA PHE A 1060 0.43 -19.13 -48.01
C PHE A 1060 -0.23 -20.49 -47.78
N THR A 1061 0.50 -21.43 -47.19
CA THR A 1061 -0.05 -22.70 -46.73
C THR A 1061 -0.18 -22.68 -45.21
N PHE A 1062 -1.37 -22.99 -44.70
CA PHE A 1062 -1.67 -23.15 -43.27
C PHE A 1062 -1.93 -24.62 -42.97
N LYS A 1063 -1.29 -25.16 -41.94
CA LYS A 1063 -1.49 -26.55 -41.49
C LYS A 1063 -1.92 -26.57 -40.04
N MET A 1064 -2.93 -27.37 -39.74
CA MET A 1064 -3.41 -27.59 -38.38
C MET A 1064 -2.87 -28.91 -37.85
N HIS A 1065 -2.24 -28.87 -36.69
CA HIS A 1065 -1.55 -29.98 -36.03
C HIS A 1065 -2.14 -30.25 -34.64
N LEU A 1066 -2.14 -31.52 -34.23
CA LEU A 1066 -2.52 -31.94 -32.87
C LEU A 1066 -1.33 -31.91 -31.90
N GLY A 1067 -1.52 -31.32 -30.72
CA GLY A 1067 -0.65 -31.38 -29.54
C GLY A 1067 0.69 -30.64 -29.64
N SER A 1068 1.25 -30.45 -30.84
CA SER A 1068 2.49 -29.70 -31.06
C SER A 1068 2.61 -29.23 -32.51
N THR A 1069 3.54 -28.31 -32.79
CA THR A 1069 3.84 -27.78 -34.14
C THR A 1069 4.34 -28.84 -35.14
N ASN A 1070 4.88 -29.96 -34.66
CA ASN A 1070 5.29 -31.12 -35.46
C ASN A 1070 4.34 -32.31 -35.33
N GLY A 1071 3.20 -32.12 -34.66
CA GLY A 1071 2.21 -33.16 -34.44
C GLY A 1071 1.47 -33.57 -35.70
N THR A 1072 0.55 -34.53 -35.56
CA THR A 1072 -0.25 -35.05 -36.67
C THR A 1072 -1.03 -33.92 -37.34
N VAL A 1073 -0.82 -33.74 -38.65
CA VAL A 1073 -1.58 -32.76 -39.44
C VAL A 1073 -2.99 -33.27 -39.66
N VAL A 1074 -3.97 -32.53 -39.15
CA VAL A 1074 -5.40 -32.84 -39.30
C VAL A 1074 -6.08 -31.99 -40.37
N GLY A 1075 -5.44 -30.93 -40.84
CA GLY A 1075 -5.99 -30.11 -41.90
C GLY A 1075 -4.96 -29.25 -42.60
N THR A 1076 -5.22 -28.88 -43.84
CA THR A 1076 -4.38 -27.95 -44.60
C THR A 1076 -5.25 -27.00 -45.40
N GLY A 1077 -5.09 -25.70 -45.16
CA GLY A 1077 -5.70 -24.62 -45.95
C GLY A 1077 -4.64 -23.86 -46.72
N LYS A 1078 -5.06 -23.19 -47.78
CA LYS A 1078 -4.20 -22.34 -48.60
C LYS A 1078 -4.85 -21.00 -48.88
N TYR A 1079 -4.05 -19.95 -48.82
CA TYR A 1079 -4.35 -18.67 -49.45
C TYR A 1079 -3.64 -18.62 -50.80
N GLU A 1080 -4.39 -18.29 -51.85
CA GLU A 1080 -3.86 -18.00 -53.18
C GLU A 1080 -4.09 -16.52 -53.51
N PRO A 1081 -3.18 -15.82 -54.22
CA PRO A 1081 -3.35 -14.40 -54.55
C PRO A 1081 -4.66 -14.07 -55.29
N SER A 1082 -5.21 -15.04 -56.04
CA SER A 1082 -6.52 -14.92 -56.70
C SER A 1082 -7.72 -14.81 -55.75
N MET A 1083 -7.54 -15.17 -54.48
CA MET A 1083 -8.55 -15.09 -53.41
C MET A 1083 -8.64 -13.69 -52.79
N GLY A 1084 -7.65 -12.82 -53.05
CA GLY A 1084 -7.59 -11.46 -52.54
C GLY A 1084 -8.59 -10.52 -53.21
N LYS A 1085 -9.79 -10.38 -52.66
CA LYS A 1085 -10.76 -9.34 -53.06
C LYS A 1085 -11.18 -8.52 -51.84
N GLY A 1086 -11.00 -7.19 -51.89
CA GLY A 1086 -11.27 -6.31 -50.74
C GLY A 1086 -10.17 -6.35 -49.67
N GLN A 1087 -10.52 -6.04 -48.42
CA GLN A 1087 -9.60 -5.90 -47.28
C GLN A 1087 -9.40 -7.18 -46.45
N GLY A 1088 -9.78 -8.35 -46.96
CA GLY A 1088 -9.60 -9.63 -46.25
C GLY A 1088 -10.28 -10.83 -46.94
N THR A 1089 -10.02 -12.03 -46.42
CA THR A 1089 -10.67 -13.29 -46.86
C THR A 1089 -10.73 -14.32 -45.72
N ALA A 1090 -11.53 -15.37 -45.90
CA ALA A 1090 -11.54 -16.53 -45.02
C ALA A 1090 -10.70 -17.67 -45.63
N ILE A 1091 -9.71 -18.16 -44.89
CA ILE A 1091 -8.87 -19.29 -45.30
C ILE A 1091 -9.45 -20.54 -44.65
N VAL A 1092 -10.04 -21.41 -45.48
CA VAL A 1092 -10.70 -22.62 -45.02
C VAL A 1092 -9.68 -23.75 -44.88
N ILE A 1093 -9.59 -24.32 -43.68
CA ILE A 1093 -8.83 -25.52 -43.35
C ILE A 1093 -9.84 -26.66 -43.15
N PRO A 1094 -9.99 -27.59 -44.10
CA PRO A 1094 -10.76 -28.81 -43.87
C PRO A 1094 -10.03 -29.67 -42.82
N ILE A 1095 -10.77 -30.11 -41.81
CA ILE A 1095 -10.26 -30.94 -40.72
C ILE A 1095 -10.71 -32.38 -40.97
N ASN A 1096 -9.75 -33.29 -41.08
CA ASN A 1096 -9.95 -34.72 -41.24
C ASN A 1096 -9.11 -35.47 -40.22
N TYR A 1097 -9.74 -36.34 -39.44
CA TYR A 1097 -9.09 -37.25 -38.51
C TYR A 1097 -9.81 -38.60 -38.54
N ASP A 1098 -9.07 -39.69 -38.30
CA ASP A 1098 -9.58 -41.05 -38.51
C ASP A 1098 -10.44 -41.60 -37.34
N GLN A 1099 -10.50 -40.90 -36.18
CA GLN A 1099 -11.26 -41.31 -34.97
C GLN A 1099 -11.70 -40.11 -34.10
N GLU A 1100 -12.74 -40.25 -33.27
CA GLU A 1100 -13.08 -39.28 -32.21
C GLU A 1100 -11.88 -39.07 -31.28
N LYS A 1101 -11.40 -37.82 -31.15
CA LYS A 1101 -10.12 -37.49 -30.51
C LYS A 1101 -10.27 -36.84 -29.12
N GLY A 1102 -11.46 -36.35 -28.76
CA GLY A 1102 -11.65 -35.62 -27.51
C GLY A 1102 -11.01 -34.23 -27.52
N VAL A 1103 -10.64 -33.73 -26.34
CA VAL A 1103 -10.05 -32.40 -26.10
C VAL A 1103 -8.53 -32.45 -26.29
N GLU A 1104 -7.99 -31.59 -27.16
CA GLU A 1104 -6.56 -31.51 -27.46
C GLU A 1104 -6.11 -30.07 -27.72
N ASP A 1105 -4.81 -29.80 -27.55
CA ASP A 1105 -4.22 -28.52 -27.99
C ASP A 1105 -4.04 -28.53 -29.51
N LEU A 1106 -4.43 -27.45 -30.19
CA LEU A 1106 -4.28 -27.28 -31.64
C LEU A 1106 -3.21 -26.26 -31.97
N TYR A 1107 -2.33 -26.61 -32.91
CA TYR A 1107 -1.31 -25.71 -33.45
C TYR A 1107 -1.60 -25.42 -34.92
N ILE A 1108 -1.68 -24.15 -35.30
CA ILE A 1108 -1.78 -23.74 -36.70
C ILE A 1108 -0.43 -23.17 -37.12
N THR A 1109 0.27 -23.90 -37.99
CA THR A 1109 1.52 -23.43 -38.59
C THR A 1109 1.23 -22.80 -39.95
N TYR A 1110 2.01 -21.81 -40.35
CA TYR A 1110 1.91 -21.20 -41.68
C TYR A 1110 3.27 -21.12 -42.37
N LYS A 1111 3.26 -21.14 -43.71
CA LYS A 1111 4.45 -20.97 -44.55
C LYS A 1111 4.10 -20.28 -45.86
N ALA A 1112 4.83 -19.21 -46.17
CA ALA A 1112 4.76 -18.47 -47.42
C ALA A 1112 5.64 -19.14 -48.51
N GLU A 1113 5.21 -19.07 -49.77
CA GLU A 1113 5.93 -19.66 -50.92
C GLU A 1113 6.91 -18.66 -51.61
N GLY A 1114 7.20 -17.50 -50.99
CA GLY A 1114 8.11 -16.45 -51.49
C GLY A 1114 8.64 -15.52 -50.40
N SER A 1115 9.47 -14.53 -50.76
CA SER A 1115 10.17 -13.63 -49.80
C SER A 1115 9.49 -12.28 -49.54
N GLU A 1116 8.54 -11.85 -50.36
CA GLU A 1116 7.78 -10.60 -50.18
C GLU A 1116 6.38 -10.90 -49.62
N LEU A 1117 6.19 -10.72 -48.31
CA LEU A 1117 5.02 -11.24 -47.58
C LEU A 1117 3.73 -10.44 -47.75
N GLY A 1118 3.80 -9.14 -48.06
CA GLY A 1118 2.67 -8.23 -47.90
C GLY A 1118 2.24 -8.08 -46.43
N THR A 1119 1.24 -7.25 -46.14
CA THR A 1119 0.71 -7.04 -44.77
C THR A 1119 -0.55 -7.87 -44.52
N MET A 1120 -0.38 -9.17 -44.19
CA MET A 1120 -1.48 -10.04 -43.78
C MET A 1120 -1.61 -10.10 -42.25
N ALA A 1121 -2.81 -9.92 -41.73
CA ALA A 1121 -3.18 -10.09 -40.33
C ALA A 1121 -4.21 -11.19 -40.16
N LEU A 1122 -4.06 -12.05 -39.15
CA LEU A 1122 -5.04 -13.04 -38.75
C LEU A 1122 -5.94 -12.43 -37.66
N LEU A 1123 -7.26 -12.51 -37.84
CA LEU A 1123 -8.25 -11.86 -36.97
C LEU A 1123 -8.86 -12.81 -35.94
N ASN A 1124 -9.18 -14.03 -36.34
CA ASN A 1124 -9.71 -15.10 -35.47
C ASN A 1124 -9.71 -16.44 -36.20
N VAL A 1125 -9.96 -17.52 -35.45
CA VAL A 1125 -10.27 -18.84 -35.99
C VAL A 1125 -11.72 -19.18 -35.66
N GLN A 1126 -12.53 -19.48 -36.67
CA GLN A 1126 -13.91 -19.92 -36.50
C GLN A 1126 -14.05 -21.40 -36.82
N PHE A 1127 -14.60 -22.17 -35.88
CA PHE A 1127 -14.95 -23.58 -36.03
C PHE A 1127 -16.43 -23.75 -36.42
N ASN A 1128 -16.79 -24.86 -37.07
CA ASN A 1128 -18.13 -25.10 -37.62
C ASN A 1128 -19.11 -25.86 -36.74
#